data_AF-A0A6C0CXJ3-F1
#
_entry.id   AF-A0A6C0CXJ3-F1
#
_cell.length_a   1.000
_cell.length_b   1.000
_cell.length_c   1.000
_cell.angle_alpha   90.00
_cell.angle_beta   90.00
_cell.angle_gamma   90.00
#
_symmetry.space_group_name_H-M   'P 1'
#
loop_
_entity.id
_entity.type
_entity.pdbx_description
1 polymer ?
#
loop_
_entity_poly.entity_id
_entity_poly.type
_entity_poly.pdbx_seq_one_letter_code
_entity_poly.pdbx_strand_id
1 'polypeptide(L)'
;MLVNGKELKTYKLDTILSIINRIAVSLKTLPKYLYFKNGIPSINDINIEVEDLKETIKTITITDFRDLNIQDKLQQQNISFEDDIIPLFIVYNKNIENEIRQYPNQFKNTYLENLDISKNIIDIWERKTTIKTDLDKQIKKFIEDTDQQTKIIIEYDNIINIANIQENINFSTFQPETIKFNIIFKPIDNNIMEIFNRIKLNDKISFAKFNNFYKILKNFIPRVDWSTPVDFGIVLFKNSKNYNKDDDQILCTIDTENNNKIIANMTRDVTDTNNELFNNFLKVIDYTQDAVESVDELEVKGVFFIPNQKMNNYVFADLAMNNPLFSSLISINEHEKATKNKNNIYIYSNSDITGYITATLTQKTIEENDKLLKNFPNIFPVKSNYINIKINAKNIEAIKEFQKIITNLFYLYNQNYTEIVNFYKEYLKDSIEDSYIADIEDIKTKKHRLISGHTRKCTHVPAVISDKEAEKERQKGNIVIEFPKTPEEGKQYNYTCTNHTKSGHIYPYLLVSNSEIFPYLPCCSTRNQTEKEGSIFRHYYYGEDLIIKEGKQQNLIKTNKFVMPNKFGILPLNIDKMFQIIDTEKDYIFVRKGVVDTKNSFITCVAEALKQNVEDTDRLRLELATPEYAALCKQELFDHSISEIIDKIKDNTIYFSPHNFISLIETYFNCNIFIFTRNTINGEMSLPRYIKGYYKYERKEQCIFIFEHIGSESDNAKYPRCELICRWKETESTNIQYIFSYDSGISINVRNIFDQLRKTYTLNKPIKYTTFNININLNLKFNGQYIDTYGKTRLLQLVYNQKLVTLLTTPIPPLKTIELDTFAITKIDIKLALNLASRLKMIVSGQTVVNNNLKNIFGKIGNVKVIIPVIDHESINGIPIYKTDNVSYIDNTSNSALVTYNEYKKLARYITQYMLWLYSRFLFDKNETEMSLENISEFVNQYIIINSGFQYGTVDKIFSINSGLMANNRLVINSEEMLKRLIYVLRISFLRNKLKILAYHNTNTIDNYYTDLNDFDTYNFQVILEGIDSLSKWINERQTNFFLHSTIVFDYTDPYFFENSLIDNNIYLAQNFNNIEMALNKAKAWVKSDISSPRFTLYSYTNSNRIVKHNITGVQNNHNFKIIASKNSNKLVFTVLLSL
;
A
#
# COMPACT_ATOMS: atom_id res chain seq x y z
N MET A 1 6.38 -53.33 -0.10
CA MET A 1 4.96 -53.57 -0.41
C MET A 1 4.78 -55.01 -0.89
N LEU A 2 3.64 -55.66 -0.64
CA LEU A 2 3.34 -56.99 -1.20
C LEU A 2 2.40 -56.85 -2.40
N VAL A 3 2.72 -57.49 -3.52
CA VAL A 3 1.89 -57.55 -4.73
C VAL A 3 1.62 -59.03 -5.02
N ASN A 4 0.36 -59.46 -4.93
CA ASN A 4 -0.02 -60.87 -5.03
C ASN A 4 0.84 -61.79 -4.15
N GLY A 5 1.16 -61.34 -2.92
CA GLY A 5 2.01 -62.06 -1.97
C GLY A 5 3.52 -62.05 -2.24
N LYS A 6 3.99 -61.36 -3.29
CA LYS A 6 5.43 -61.17 -3.58
C LYS A 6 5.89 -59.78 -3.15
N GLU A 7 7.11 -59.69 -2.63
CA GLU A 7 7.68 -58.41 -2.20
C GLU A 7 8.08 -57.54 -3.40
N LEU A 8 7.50 -56.34 -3.47
CA LEU A 8 7.94 -55.25 -4.34
C LEU A 8 8.58 -54.15 -3.47
N LYS A 9 9.86 -53.88 -3.73
CA LYS A 9 10.60 -52.81 -3.05
C LYS A 9 10.14 -51.46 -3.56
N THR A 10 9.75 -50.57 -2.65
CA THR A 10 9.39 -49.17 -2.94
C THR A 10 10.56 -48.26 -2.62
N TYR A 11 10.72 -47.20 -3.40
CA TYR A 11 11.80 -46.23 -3.33
C TYR A 11 11.26 -44.81 -3.11
N LYS A 12 12.11 -43.85 -2.73
CA LYS A 12 11.66 -42.50 -2.33
C LYS A 12 11.14 -41.63 -3.47
N LEU A 13 11.58 -41.88 -4.71
CA LEU A 13 11.04 -41.24 -5.91
C LEU A 13 9.90 -42.04 -6.56
N ASP A 14 9.44 -43.14 -5.95
CA ASP A 14 8.31 -43.87 -6.51
C ASP A 14 7.03 -43.03 -6.42
N THR A 15 6.34 -42.95 -7.55
CA THR A 15 4.99 -42.40 -7.68
C THR A 15 4.00 -43.56 -7.80
N ILE A 16 2.70 -43.32 -7.62
CA ILE A 16 1.69 -44.36 -7.85
C ILE A 16 1.85 -44.94 -9.26
N LEU A 17 2.10 -44.07 -10.26
CA LEU A 17 2.31 -44.48 -11.63
C LEU A 17 3.58 -45.32 -11.82
N SER A 18 4.72 -44.96 -11.20
CA SER A 18 5.94 -45.77 -11.31
C SER A 18 5.78 -47.15 -10.67
N ILE A 19 5.05 -47.23 -9.54
CA ILE A 19 4.72 -48.49 -8.87
C ILE A 19 3.85 -49.36 -9.78
N ILE A 20 2.78 -48.79 -10.36
CA ILE A 20 1.91 -49.50 -11.31
C ILE A 20 2.71 -49.99 -12.52
N ASN A 21 3.61 -49.17 -13.07
CA ASN A 21 4.44 -49.56 -14.21
C ASN A 21 5.35 -50.74 -13.86
N ARG A 22 5.98 -50.74 -12.69
CA ARG A 22 6.83 -51.84 -12.22
C ARG A 22 6.05 -53.12 -11.93
N ILE A 23 4.81 -53.00 -11.45
CA ILE A 23 3.87 -54.13 -11.34
C ILE A 23 3.60 -54.70 -12.73
N ALA A 24 3.32 -53.85 -13.73
CA ALA A 24 3.07 -54.29 -15.10
C ALA A 24 4.28 -55.00 -15.72
N VAL A 25 5.49 -54.50 -15.49
CA VAL A 25 6.74 -55.16 -15.90
C VAL A 25 6.90 -56.53 -15.25
N SER A 26 6.63 -56.65 -13.95
CA SER A 26 6.73 -57.93 -13.22
C SER A 26 5.78 -59.01 -13.77
N LEU A 27 4.65 -58.58 -14.33
CA LEU A 27 3.64 -59.43 -14.97
C LEU A 27 3.81 -59.52 -16.49
N LYS A 28 4.79 -58.83 -17.08
CA LYS A 28 5.06 -58.77 -18.54
C LYS A 28 3.85 -58.29 -19.36
N THR A 29 3.18 -57.27 -18.84
CA THR A 29 1.97 -56.66 -19.42
C THR A 29 2.10 -55.14 -19.48
N LEU A 30 1.05 -54.43 -19.94
CA LEU A 30 0.98 -52.97 -19.93
C LEU A 30 0.15 -52.49 -18.73
N PRO A 31 0.40 -51.28 -18.18
CA PRO A 31 -0.34 -50.72 -17.05
C PRO A 31 -1.86 -50.75 -17.26
N LYS A 32 -2.31 -50.45 -18.49
CA LYS A 32 -3.72 -50.45 -18.84
C LYS A 32 -4.40 -51.81 -18.68
N TYR A 33 -3.68 -52.94 -18.66
CA TYR A 33 -4.29 -54.26 -18.48
C TYR A 33 -4.29 -54.75 -17.02
N LEU A 34 -3.84 -53.91 -16.07
CA LEU A 34 -3.85 -54.24 -14.66
C LEU A 34 -5.19 -53.86 -14.02
N TYR A 35 -5.83 -54.82 -13.36
CA TYR A 35 -7.02 -54.59 -12.56
C TYR A 35 -6.70 -54.74 -11.07
N PHE A 36 -7.04 -53.72 -10.27
CA PHE A 36 -6.81 -53.70 -8.84
C PHE A 36 -8.13 -53.90 -8.10
N LYS A 37 -8.28 -55.04 -7.40
CA LYS A 37 -9.57 -55.43 -6.78
C LYS A 37 -10.07 -54.44 -5.72
N ASN A 38 -9.14 -53.78 -5.04
CA ASN A 38 -9.43 -52.84 -3.95
C ASN A 38 -9.41 -51.37 -4.40
N GLY A 39 -9.43 -51.10 -5.71
CA GLY A 39 -9.21 -49.77 -6.28
C GLY A 39 -7.75 -49.49 -6.63
N ILE A 40 -7.49 -48.38 -7.34
CA ILE A 40 -6.13 -47.97 -7.72
C ILE A 40 -5.33 -47.71 -6.43
N PRO A 41 -4.15 -48.32 -6.29
CA PRO A 41 -3.41 -48.31 -5.03
C PRO A 41 -2.83 -46.95 -4.66
N SER A 42 -2.70 -46.72 -3.36
CA SER A 42 -1.94 -45.61 -2.78
C SER A 42 -0.51 -46.03 -2.44
N ILE A 43 0.41 -45.06 -2.31
CA ILE A 43 1.82 -45.31 -1.92
C ILE A 43 1.94 -46.00 -0.55
N ASN A 44 0.93 -45.87 0.32
CA ASN A 44 0.92 -46.42 1.67
C ASN A 44 0.30 -47.83 1.77
N ASP A 45 -0.20 -48.38 0.67
CA ASP A 45 -0.87 -49.67 0.69
C ASP A 45 0.16 -50.78 0.95
N ILE A 46 -0.13 -51.67 1.90
CA ILE A 46 0.82 -52.70 2.33
C ILE A 46 0.70 -53.96 1.47
N ASN A 47 -0.51 -54.27 1.00
CA ASN A 47 -0.81 -55.47 0.22
C ASN A 47 -1.75 -55.15 -0.95
N ILE A 48 -1.26 -55.37 -2.17
CA ILE A 48 -1.99 -55.13 -3.41
C ILE A 48 -2.37 -56.46 -4.06
N GLU A 49 -3.66 -56.64 -4.32
CA GLU A 49 -4.18 -57.68 -5.20
C GLU A 49 -4.41 -57.11 -6.59
N VAL A 50 -3.64 -57.61 -7.56
CA VAL A 50 -3.69 -57.18 -8.96
C VAL A 50 -3.91 -58.36 -9.88
N GLU A 51 -4.80 -58.20 -10.85
CA GLU A 51 -5.09 -59.18 -11.89
C GLU A 51 -4.58 -58.64 -13.24
N ASP A 52 -3.86 -59.47 -14.00
CA ASP A 52 -3.47 -59.15 -15.38
C ASP A 52 -4.55 -59.61 -16.35
N LEU A 53 -5.35 -58.66 -16.84
CA LEU A 53 -6.43 -58.92 -17.78
C LEU A 53 -5.92 -59.58 -19.07
N LYS A 54 -4.68 -59.29 -19.48
CA LYS A 54 -4.10 -59.90 -20.68
C LYS A 54 -3.93 -61.40 -20.51
N GLU A 55 -3.42 -61.85 -19.37
CA GLU A 55 -3.24 -63.28 -19.12
C GLU A 55 -4.59 -63.98 -18.91
N THR A 56 -5.55 -63.31 -18.25
CA THR A 56 -6.94 -63.79 -18.14
C THR A 56 -7.56 -63.99 -19.53
N ILE A 57 -7.46 -63.01 -20.43
CA ILE A 57 -8.03 -63.06 -21.80
C ILE A 57 -7.29 -64.06 -22.70
N LYS A 58 -6.00 -64.27 -22.47
CA LYS A 58 -5.18 -65.25 -23.19
C LYS A 58 -5.54 -66.70 -22.85
N THR A 59 -6.13 -66.95 -21.68
CA THR A 59 -6.42 -68.29 -21.17
C THR A 59 -7.90 -68.64 -21.10
N ILE A 60 -8.79 -67.66 -21.30
CA ILE A 60 -10.24 -67.82 -21.25
C ILE A 60 -10.77 -68.65 -22.43
N THR A 61 -11.78 -69.49 -22.18
CA THR A 61 -12.46 -70.24 -23.24
C THR A 61 -13.46 -69.35 -23.99
N ILE A 62 -13.90 -69.77 -25.19
CA ILE A 62 -14.87 -69.00 -25.99
C ILE A 62 -16.22 -68.85 -25.26
N THR A 63 -16.65 -69.87 -24.52
CA THR A 63 -17.85 -69.85 -23.68
C THR A 63 -17.71 -68.88 -22.52
N ASP A 64 -16.58 -68.91 -21.82
CA ASP A 64 -16.35 -68.04 -20.66
C ASP A 64 -16.13 -66.57 -21.07
N PHE A 65 -15.62 -66.32 -22.28
CA PHE A 65 -15.47 -64.96 -22.81
C PHE A 65 -16.81 -64.28 -23.09
N ARG A 66 -17.81 -65.05 -23.53
CA ARG A 66 -19.17 -64.54 -23.76
C ARG A 66 -19.82 -64.04 -22.46
N ASP A 67 -19.57 -64.74 -21.36
CA ASP A 67 -20.15 -64.45 -20.04
C ASP A 67 -19.20 -63.60 -19.17
N LEU A 68 -18.13 -63.03 -19.77
CA LEU A 68 -17.10 -62.29 -19.06
C LEU A 68 -17.62 -60.94 -18.54
N ASN A 69 -17.95 -60.88 -17.24
CA ASN A 69 -18.28 -59.61 -16.59
C ASN A 69 -17.01 -58.86 -16.17
N ILE A 70 -16.59 -57.89 -16.99
CA ILE A 70 -15.42 -57.02 -16.72
C ILE A 70 -15.75 -55.53 -16.71
N GLN A 71 -17.03 -55.14 -16.59
CA GLN A 71 -17.44 -53.74 -16.64
C GLN A 71 -16.70 -52.88 -15.61
N ASP A 72 -16.61 -53.35 -14.36
CA ASP A 72 -15.86 -52.66 -13.31
C ASP A 72 -14.36 -52.57 -13.63
N LYS A 73 -13.81 -53.57 -14.33
CA LYS A 73 -12.40 -53.61 -14.73
C LYS A 73 -12.09 -52.65 -15.89
N LEU A 74 -13.03 -52.49 -16.84
CA LEU A 74 -12.93 -51.54 -17.95
C LEU A 74 -13.04 -50.09 -17.46
N GLN A 75 -13.98 -49.83 -16.54
CA GLN A 75 -14.18 -48.50 -15.97
C GLN A 75 -12.97 -48.01 -15.17
N GLN A 76 -12.32 -48.89 -14.38
CA GLN A 76 -11.18 -48.52 -13.55
C GLN A 76 -9.98 -47.99 -14.37
N GLN A 77 -9.73 -48.57 -15.55
CA GLN A 77 -8.56 -48.26 -16.38
C GLN A 77 -8.90 -47.48 -17.66
N ASN A 78 -10.17 -47.08 -17.82
CA ASN A 78 -10.70 -46.41 -19.01
C ASN A 78 -10.35 -47.15 -20.32
N ILE A 79 -10.54 -48.47 -20.32
CA ILE A 79 -10.24 -49.36 -21.45
C ILE A 79 -11.49 -49.56 -22.29
N SER A 80 -11.34 -49.55 -23.62
CA SER A 80 -12.44 -49.89 -24.54
C SER A 80 -12.52 -51.41 -24.72
N PHE A 81 -13.70 -51.98 -24.44
CA PHE A 81 -13.92 -53.40 -24.72
C PHE A 81 -13.68 -53.73 -26.20
N GLU A 82 -14.10 -52.84 -27.11
CA GLU A 82 -13.99 -53.05 -28.55
C GLU A 82 -12.57 -52.88 -29.09
N ASP A 83 -11.83 -51.90 -28.56
CA ASP A 83 -10.52 -51.53 -29.12
C ASP A 83 -9.36 -52.28 -28.46
N ASP A 84 -9.51 -52.70 -27.21
CA ASP A 84 -8.42 -53.25 -26.42
C ASP A 84 -8.65 -54.73 -26.04
N ILE A 85 -9.89 -55.14 -25.73
CA ILE A 85 -10.19 -56.49 -25.24
C ILE A 85 -10.48 -57.48 -26.37
N ILE A 86 -11.33 -57.11 -27.33
CA ILE A 86 -11.69 -57.96 -28.48
C ILE A 86 -10.45 -58.32 -29.33
N PRO A 87 -9.60 -57.35 -29.74
CA PRO A 87 -8.39 -57.69 -30.50
C PRO A 87 -7.46 -58.62 -29.71
N LEU A 88 -7.35 -58.42 -28.40
CA LEU A 88 -6.52 -59.25 -27.52
C LEU A 88 -7.03 -60.69 -27.46
N PHE A 89 -8.34 -60.87 -27.29
CA PHE A 89 -8.99 -62.19 -27.29
C PHE A 89 -8.78 -62.91 -28.63
N ILE A 90 -9.02 -62.19 -29.74
CA ILE A 90 -8.90 -62.73 -31.11
C ILE A 90 -7.45 -63.17 -31.42
N VAL A 91 -6.46 -62.39 -30.96
CA VAL A 91 -5.05 -62.64 -31.23
C VAL A 91 -4.50 -63.88 -30.50
N TYR A 92 -4.94 -64.11 -29.26
CA TYR A 92 -4.35 -65.14 -28.39
C TYR A 92 -5.11 -66.47 -28.38
N ASN A 93 -6.38 -66.50 -28.75
CA ASN A 93 -7.19 -67.73 -28.76
C ASN A 93 -7.16 -68.39 -30.14
N LYS A 94 -6.46 -69.54 -30.26
CA LYS A 94 -6.36 -70.27 -31.53
C LYS A 94 -7.61 -71.07 -31.88
N ASN A 95 -8.44 -71.40 -30.89
CA ASN A 95 -9.58 -72.29 -31.04
C ASN A 95 -10.74 -71.66 -31.83
N ILE A 96 -10.73 -70.34 -32.00
CA ILE A 96 -11.75 -69.57 -32.73
C ILE A 96 -11.37 -69.32 -34.21
N GLU A 97 -10.22 -69.85 -34.65
CA GLU A 97 -9.66 -69.64 -35.99
C GLU A 97 -10.56 -70.17 -37.11
N ASN A 98 -11.14 -71.36 -36.92
CA ASN A 98 -12.01 -71.97 -37.92
C ASN A 98 -13.35 -71.23 -38.02
N GLU A 99 -13.89 -70.76 -36.89
CA GLU A 99 -15.18 -70.06 -36.81
C GLU A 99 -15.12 -68.65 -37.41
N ILE A 100 -14.07 -67.87 -37.09
CA ILE A 100 -13.90 -66.51 -37.64
C ILE A 100 -13.61 -66.54 -39.16
N ARG A 101 -12.83 -67.52 -39.65
CA ARG A 101 -12.50 -67.64 -41.08
C ARG A 101 -13.68 -68.09 -41.94
N GLN A 102 -14.51 -68.99 -41.44
CA GLN A 102 -15.62 -69.57 -42.23
C GLN A 102 -16.91 -68.76 -42.08
N TYR A 103 -17.20 -68.20 -40.90
CA TYR A 103 -18.48 -67.55 -40.61
C TYR A 103 -18.32 -66.31 -39.70
N PRO A 104 -17.65 -65.23 -40.15
CA PRO A 104 -17.34 -64.06 -39.31
C PRO A 104 -18.59 -63.34 -38.77
N ASN A 105 -19.65 -63.25 -39.57
CA ASN A 105 -20.92 -62.67 -39.13
C ASN A 105 -21.64 -63.56 -38.11
N GLN A 106 -21.50 -64.88 -38.22
CA GLN A 106 -22.07 -65.82 -37.25
C GLN A 106 -21.27 -65.80 -35.94
N PHE A 107 -19.94 -65.67 -36.01
CA PHE A 107 -19.10 -65.46 -34.83
C PHE A 107 -19.48 -64.16 -34.10
N LYS A 108 -19.66 -63.05 -34.84
CA LYS A 108 -20.15 -61.77 -34.30
C LYS A 108 -21.50 -61.95 -33.60
N ASN A 109 -22.48 -62.54 -34.29
CA ASN A 109 -23.84 -62.68 -33.76
C ASN A 109 -23.93 -63.72 -32.63
N THR A 110 -23.07 -64.74 -32.59
CA THR A 110 -23.19 -65.81 -31.59
C THR A 110 -22.46 -65.46 -30.29
N TYR A 111 -21.32 -64.77 -30.38
CA TYR A 111 -20.42 -64.57 -29.24
C TYR A 111 -20.29 -63.10 -28.80
N LEU A 112 -20.74 -62.14 -29.64
CA LEU A 112 -20.56 -60.71 -29.39
C LEU A 112 -21.86 -59.89 -29.53
N GLU A 113 -23.03 -60.55 -29.66
CA GLU A 113 -24.34 -59.94 -29.94
C GLU A 113 -24.77 -58.86 -28.93
N ASN A 114 -24.33 -58.97 -27.68
CA ASN A 114 -24.70 -58.06 -26.59
C ASN A 114 -23.80 -56.81 -26.49
N LEU A 115 -22.86 -56.66 -27.43
CA LEU A 115 -21.86 -55.59 -27.44
C LEU A 115 -22.02 -54.85 -28.77
N ASP A 116 -22.33 -53.56 -28.73
CA ASP A 116 -22.70 -52.73 -29.89
C ASP A 116 -21.49 -52.40 -30.79
N ILE A 117 -20.84 -53.45 -31.32
CA ILE A 117 -19.53 -53.38 -31.95
C ILE A 117 -19.64 -52.88 -33.38
N SER A 118 -19.12 -51.69 -33.61
CA SER A 118 -19.09 -51.03 -34.94
C SER A 118 -17.99 -51.57 -35.86
N LYS A 119 -16.96 -52.23 -35.31
CA LYS A 119 -15.77 -52.67 -36.05
C LYS A 119 -15.94 -53.97 -36.82
N ASN A 120 -15.25 -54.06 -37.96
CA ASN A 120 -15.16 -55.27 -38.77
C ASN A 120 -14.18 -56.27 -38.14
N ILE A 121 -14.71 -57.39 -37.64
CA ILE A 121 -13.93 -58.47 -37.02
C ILE A 121 -12.94 -59.09 -38.01
N ILE A 122 -13.27 -59.09 -39.30
CA ILE A 122 -12.38 -59.59 -40.36
C ILE A 122 -11.10 -58.76 -40.43
N ASP A 123 -11.20 -57.43 -40.33
CA ASP A 123 -10.05 -56.54 -40.36
C ASP A 123 -9.10 -56.77 -39.17
N ILE A 124 -9.68 -57.03 -37.98
CA ILE A 124 -8.91 -57.37 -36.77
C ILE A 124 -8.23 -58.74 -36.94
N TRP A 125 -8.92 -59.71 -37.52
CA TRP A 125 -8.41 -61.05 -37.79
C TRP A 125 -7.27 -61.05 -38.82
N GLU A 126 -7.43 -60.35 -39.94
CA GLU A 126 -6.40 -60.23 -40.98
C GLU A 126 -5.14 -59.55 -40.45
N ARG A 127 -5.29 -58.61 -39.51
CA ARG A 127 -4.19 -57.91 -38.84
C ARG A 127 -3.69 -58.60 -37.58
N LYS A 128 -4.18 -59.79 -37.20
CA LYS A 128 -3.87 -60.42 -35.90
C LYS A 128 -2.38 -60.60 -35.64
N THR A 129 -1.59 -60.94 -36.66
CA THR A 129 -0.13 -61.12 -36.55
C THR A 129 0.56 -59.78 -36.36
N THR A 130 0.12 -58.74 -37.06
CA THR A 130 0.59 -57.35 -36.89
C THR A 130 0.24 -56.82 -35.51
N ILE A 131 -1.03 -56.96 -35.06
CA ILE A 131 -1.50 -56.52 -33.73
C ILE A 131 -0.70 -57.22 -32.63
N LYS A 132 -0.45 -58.52 -32.76
CA LYS A 132 0.39 -59.27 -31.81
C LYS A 132 1.82 -58.74 -31.76
N THR A 133 2.43 -58.56 -32.93
CA THR A 133 3.81 -58.09 -33.05
C THR A 133 3.95 -56.67 -32.51
N ASP A 134 3.00 -55.79 -32.79
CA ASP A 134 2.95 -54.42 -32.27
C ASP A 134 2.76 -54.40 -30.76
N LEU A 135 1.87 -55.24 -30.23
CA LEU A 135 1.66 -55.35 -28.78
C LEU A 135 2.92 -55.89 -28.07
N ASP A 136 3.55 -56.95 -28.61
CA ASP A 136 4.79 -57.50 -28.05
C ASP A 136 5.93 -56.48 -28.13
N LYS A 137 6.00 -55.68 -29.21
CA LYS A 137 6.96 -54.57 -29.36
C LYS A 137 6.69 -53.43 -28.37
N GLN A 138 5.42 -53.07 -28.15
CA GLN A 138 5.01 -52.07 -27.17
C GLN A 138 5.37 -52.52 -25.75
N ILE A 139 5.10 -53.77 -25.39
CA ILE A 139 5.46 -54.33 -24.08
C ILE A 139 6.97 -54.37 -23.91
N LYS A 140 7.71 -54.83 -24.93
CA LYS A 140 9.17 -54.85 -24.86
C LYS A 140 9.76 -53.46 -24.66
N LYS A 141 9.30 -52.47 -25.44
CA LYS A 141 9.71 -51.08 -25.30
C LYS A 141 9.33 -50.52 -23.92
N PHE A 142 8.11 -50.78 -23.45
CA PHE A 142 7.63 -50.35 -22.14
C PHE A 142 8.47 -50.94 -20.99
N ILE A 143 8.85 -52.22 -21.09
CA ILE A 143 9.76 -52.87 -20.12
C ILE A 143 11.13 -52.18 -20.16
N GLU A 144 11.70 -51.95 -21.35
CA GLU A 144 12.99 -51.26 -21.50
C GLU A 144 12.95 -49.84 -20.89
N ASP A 145 11.91 -49.06 -21.19
CA ASP A 145 11.71 -47.70 -20.67
C ASP A 145 11.51 -47.70 -19.14
N THR A 146 10.69 -48.62 -18.61
CA THR A 146 10.41 -48.73 -17.17
C THR A 146 11.61 -49.25 -16.38
N ASP A 147 12.39 -50.17 -16.94
CA ASP A 147 13.63 -50.66 -16.32
C ASP A 147 14.69 -49.55 -16.25
N GLN A 148 14.79 -48.69 -17.29
CA GLN A 148 15.63 -47.50 -17.25
C GLN A 148 15.18 -46.52 -16.17
N GLN A 149 13.88 -46.20 -16.10
CA GLN A 149 13.32 -45.34 -15.05
C GLN A 149 13.55 -45.92 -13.65
N THR A 150 13.37 -47.24 -13.48
CA THR A 150 13.57 -47.93 -12.20
C THR A 150 15.04 -47.90 -11.77
N LYS A 151 15.98 -48.02 -12.71
CA LYS A 151 17.42 -47.86 -12.42
C LYS A 151 17.73 -46.46 -11.87
N ILE A 152 17.16 -45.41 -12.46
CA ILE A 152 17.33 -44.03 -11.98
C ILE A 152 16.78 -43.86 -10.56
N ILE A 153 15.59 -44.39 -10.29
CA ILE A 153 14.95 -44.36 -8.97
C ILE A 153 15.81 -45.10 -7.93
N ILE A 154 16.32 -46.28 -8.28
CA ILE A 154 17.22 -47.09 -7.42
C ILE A 154 18.52 -46.33 -7.15
N GLU A 155 19.11 -45.74 -8.19
CA GLU A 155 20.34 -44.97 -8.09
C GLU A 155 20.17 -43.81 -7.12
N TYR A 156 19.09 -43.03 -7.25
CA TYR A 156 18.77 -41.94 -6.32
C TYR A 156 18.59 -42.42 -4.86
N ASP A 157 17.89 -43.53 -4.65
CA ASP A 157 17.69 -44.08 -3.31
C ASP A 157 19.00 -44.61 -2.69
N ASN A 158 19.87 -45.21 -3.49
CA ASN A 158 21.20 -45.60 -3.06
C ASN A 158 22.02 -44.37 -2.65
N ILE A 159 21.93 -43.28 -3.41
CA ILE A 159 22.62 -42.02 -3.12
C ILE A 159 22.09 -41.38 -1.83
N ILE A 160 20.78 -41.39 -1.60
CA ILE A 160 20.20 -40.94 -0.32
C ILE A 160 20.74 -41.77 0.84
N ASN A 161 20.80 -43.09 0.69
CA ASN A 161 21.31 -43.97 1.74
C ASN A 161 22.79 -43.70 2.02
N ILE A 162 23.60 -43.43 0.99
CA ILE A 162 25.02 -43.07 1.15
C ILE A 162 25.18 -41.67 1.76
N ALA A 163 24.42 -40.67 1.30
CA ALA A 163 24.45 -39.31 1.82
C ALA A 163 23.97 -39.23 3.29
N ASN A 164 23.00 -40.07 3.69
CA ASN A 164 22.60 -40.17 5.09
C ASN A 164 23.67 -40.80 5.99
N ILE A 165 24.63 -41.55 5.42
CA ILE A 165 25.75 -42.18 6.14
C ILE A 165 26.99 -41.26 6.21
N GLN A 166 27.17 -40.37 5.22
CA GLN A 166 28.30 -39.43 5.13
C GLN A 166 27.78 -37.99 5.14
N GLU A 167 27.98 -37.27 6.27
CA GLU A 167 27.63 -35.85 6.52
C GLU A 167 26.87 -35.13 5.37
N ASN A 168 25.55 -35.03 5.50
CA ASN A 168 24.69 -34.33 4.54
C ASN A 168 25.21 -32.91 4.22
N ILE A 169 25.14 -32.51 2.95
CA ILE A 169 25.38 -31.11 2.55
C ILE A 169 24.38 -30.22 3.31
N ASN A 170 24.90 -29.38 4.19
CA ASN A 170 24.10 -28.45 4.96
C ASN A 170 23.43 -27.41 4.05
N PHE A 171 22.26 -26.93 4.45
CA PHE A 171 21.56 -25.81 3.83
C PHE A 171 20.86 -24.97 4.89
N SER A 172 20.63 -23.68 4.61
CA SER A 172 19.95 -22.78 5.53
C SER A 172 18.44 -23.03 5.58
N THR A 173 17.80 -22.54 6.64
CA THR A 173 16.34 -22.41 6.62
C THR A 173 15.91 -21.49 5.47
N PHE A 174 14.74 -21.78 4.89
CA PHE A 174 14.14 -20.97 3.84
C PHE A 174 13.65 -19.63 4.41
N GLN A 175 14.01 -18.54 3.74
CA GLN A 175 13.58 -17.18 4.05
C GLN A 175 12.57 -16.73 2.99
N PRO A 176 11.26 -16.73 3.29
CA PRO A 176 10.26 -16.26 2.34
C PRO A 176 10.39 -14.75 2.15
N GLU A 177 10.30 -14.29 0.90
CA GLU A 177 10.33 -12.87 0.51
C GLU A 177 8.91 -12.38 0.23
N THR A 178 8.15 -13.12 -0.59
CA THR A 178 6.78 -12.77 -0.97
C THR A 178 5.88 -14.00 -0.98
N ILE A 179 4.65 -13.84 -0.51
CA ILE A 179 3.63 -14.90 -0.48
C ILE A 179 2.36 -14.34 -1.12
N LYS A 180 1.83 -15.05 -2.12
CA LYS A 180 0.50 -14.80 -2.69
C LYS A 180 -0.50 -15.81 -2.15
N PHE A 181 -1.66 -15.32 -1.76
CA PHE A 181 -2.73 -16.17 -1.24
C PHE A 181 -4.10 -15.65 -1.67
N ASN A 182 -5.05 -16.58 -1.72
CA ASN A 182 -6.45 -16.30 -1.94
C ASN A 182 -7.17 -16.41 -0.61
N ILE A 183 -7.97 -15.39 -0.30
CA ILE A 183 -8.92 -15.45 0.82
C ILE A 183 -10.28 -15.72 0.22
N ILE A 184 -10.89 -16.83 0.63
CA ILE A 184 -12.25 -17.18 0.25
C ILE A 184 -13.17 -16.77 1.39
N PHE A 185 -14.16 -15.94 1.09
CA PHE A 185 -15.14 -15.50 2.09
C PHE A 185 -16.43 -16.31 2.02
N LYS A 186 -17.05 -16.48 3.19
CA LYS A 186 -18.44 -16.93 3.29
C LYS A 186 -19.34 -15.96 2.51
N PRO A 187 -20.43 -16.45 1.90
CA PRO A 187 -21.39 -15.61 1.20
C PRO A 187 -22.20 -14.78 2.20
N ILE A 188 -21.59 -13.74 2.76
CA ILE A 188 -22.24 -12.76 3.64
C ILE A 188 -22.88 -11.67 2.78
N ASP A 189 -22.17 -11.21 1.74
CA ASP A 189 -22.66 -10.26 0.76
C ASP A 189 -22.73 -10.92 -0.62
N ASN A 190 -23.92 -10.94 -1.23
CA ASN A 190 -24.15 -11.62 -2.51
C ASN A 190 -23.62 -10.85 -3.74
N ASN A 191 -22.93 -9.71 -3.56
CA ASN A 191 -22.56 -8.83 -4.68
C ASN A 191 -21.36 -7.94 -4.37
N ILE A 192 -20.37 -7.97 -5.25
CA ILE A 192 -19.14 -7.16 -5.21
C ILE A 192 -19.37 -5.65 -5.06
N MET A 193 -20.44 -5.10 -5.63
CA MET A 193 -20.76 -3.68 -5.52
C MET A 193 -21.14 -3.28 -4.08
N GLU A 194 -21.69 -4.20 -3.30
CA GLU A 194 -21.99 -3.97 -1.88
C GLU A 194 -20.68 -3.84 -1.07
N ILE A 195 -19.71 -4.70 -1.36
CA ILE A 195 -18.37 -4.60 -0.80
C ILE A 195 -17.78 -3.24 -1.18
N PHE A 196 -17.87 -2.85 -2.46
CA PHE A 196 -17.38 -1.54 -2.89
C PHE A 196 -18.05 -0.40 -2.14
N ASN A 197 -19.37 -0.46 -1.90
CA ASN A 197 -20.11 0.53 -1.12
C ASN A 197 -19.59 0.64 0.33
N ARG A 198 -19.33 -0.49 0.99
CA ARG A 198 -18.86 -0.54 2.39
C ARG A 198 -17.39 -0.20 2.58
N ILE A 199 -16.59 -0.15 1.51
CA ILE A 199 -15.16 0.18 1.62
C ILE A 199 -14.94 1.51 2.34
N LYS A 200 -14.23 1.44 3.47
CA LYS A 200 -13.73 2.55 4.30
C LYS A 200 -12.21 2.62 4.16
N LEU A 201 -11.74 3.53 3.30
CA LEU A 201 -10.31 3.71 3.07
C LEU A 201 -9.56 4.22 4.31
N ASN A 202 -8.26 3.95 4.37
CA ASN A 202 -7.38 4.42 5.44
C ASN A 202 -5.98 4.77 4.90
N ASP A 203 -5.09 5.25 5.77
CA ASP A 203 -3.75 5.70 5.36
C ASP A 203 -2.87 4.58 4.75
N LYS A 204 -3.19 3.30 4.99
CA LYS A 204 -2.49 2.16 4.38
C LYS A 204 -3.11 1.73 3.06
N ILE A 205 -4.45 1.75 2.96
CA ILE A 205 -5.22 1.42 1.75
C ILE A 205 -6.02 2.67 1.38
N SER A 206 -5.42 3.52 0.55
CA SER A 206 -5.89 4.89 0.34
C SER A 206 -6.65 5.10 -0.97
N PHE A 207 -6.80 4.05 -1.78
CA PHE A 207 -7.49 4.08 -3.06
C PHE A 207 -8.14 2.74 -3.38
N ALA A 208 -9.36 2.78 -3.90
CA ALA A 208 -10.09 1.62 -4.42
C ALA A 208 -10.77 1.99 -5.74
N LYS A 209 -10.81 1.04 -6.69
CA LYS A 209 -11.54 1.21 -7.95
C LYS A 209 -12.41 0.00 -8.26
N PHE A 210 -13.55 0.26 -8.89
CA PHE A 210 -14.49 -0.74 -9.40
C PHE A 210 -15.23 -0.16 -10.61
N ASN A 211 -15.18 -0.82 -11.76
CA ASN A 211 -15.70 -0.31 -13.03
C ASN A 211 -15.17 1.12 -13.32
N ASN A 212 -16.08 2.10 -13.37
CA ASN A 212 -15.79 3.52 -13.60
C ASN A 212 -15.89 4.36 -12.31
N PHE A 213 -16.01 3.70 -11.15
CA PHE A 213 -16.09 4.35 -9.83
C PHE A 213 -14.76 4.25 -9.09
N TYR A 214 -14.40 5.35 -8.42
CA TYR A 214 -13.16 5.47 -7.69
C TYR A 214 -13.44 6.00 -6.28
N LYS A 215 -12.92 5.32 -5.26
CA LYS A 215 -12.86 5.81 -3.89
C LYS A 215 -11.44 6.27 -3.59
N ILE A 216 -11.31 7.49 -3.05
CA ILE A 216 -10.02 8.12 -2.78
C ILE A 216 -10.02 8.72 -1.39
N LEU A 217 -9.00 8.41 -0.58
CA LEU A 217 -8.81 9.07 0.71
C LEU A 217 -8.47 10.56 0.49
N LYS A 218 -9.12 11.48 1.23
CA LYS A 218 -9.05 12.93 0.94
C LYS A 218 -7.65 13.55 1.07
N ASN A 219 -6.74 12.96 1.82
CA ASN A 219 -5.35 13.39 1.96
C ASN A 219 -4.39 12.69 0.97
N PHE A 220 -4.92 11.81 0.11
CA PHE A 220 -4.14 11.00 -0.82
C PHE A 220 -4.30 11.51 -2.26
N ILE A 221 -3.20 11.44 -3.03
CA ILE A 221 -3.17 11.77 -4.45
C ILE A 221 -2.83 10.47 -5.21
N PRO A 222 -3.79 9.86 -5.93
CA PRO A 222 -3.53 8.65 -6.70
C PRO A 222 -2.64 8.95 -7.91
N ARG A 223 -1.97 7.91 -8.43
CA ARG A 223 -1.19 8.00 -9.66
C ARG A 223 -2.12 7.96 -10.87
N VAL A 224 -1.75 8.64 -11.95
CA VAL A 224 -2.62 8.82 -13.14
C VAL A 224 -2.85 7.49 -13.87
N ASP A 225 -1.86 6.61 -13.87
CA ASP A 225 -1.89 5.25 -14.43
C ASP A 225 -2.91 4.33 -13.73
N TRP A 226 -3.37 4.67 -12.52
CA TRP A 226 -4.39 3.90 -11.80
C TRP A 226 -5.81 4.13 -12.35
N SER A 227 -5.97 5.06 -13.28
CA SER A 227 -7.27 5.43 -13.89
C SER A 227 -7.88 4.37 -14.81
N THR A 228 -7.11 3.37 -15.24
CA THR A 228 -7.59 2.30 -16.11
C THR A 228 -8.81 1.58 -15.50
N PRO A 229 -9.96 1.53 -16.20
CA PRO A 229 -11.13 0.80 -15.74
C PRO A 229 -10.81 -0.68 -15.56
N VAL A 230 -11.52 -1.32 -14.63
CA VAL A 230 -11.44 -2.77 -14.42
C VAL A 230 -12.85 -3.30 -14.58
N ASP A 231 -13.04 -4.20 -15.55
CA ASP A 231 -14.36 -4.69 -15.95
C ASP A 231 -14.94 -5.70 -14.95
N PHE A 232 -14.07 -6.37 -14.18
CA PHE A 232 -14.44 -7.40 -13.22
C PHE A 232 -13.51 -7.28 -12.02
N GLY A 233 -14.04 -6.80 -10.90
CA GLY A 233 -13.31 -6.80 -9.62
C GLY A 233 -13.08 -5.44 -8.96
N ILE A 234 -12.90 -5.47 -7.64
CA ILE A 234 -12.41 -4.32 -6.87
C ILE A 234 -10.91 -4.41 -6.76
N VAL A 235 -10.20 -3.34 -7.12
CA VAL A 235 -8.75 -3.26 -6.92
C VAL A 235 -8.42 -2.27 -5.80
N LEU A 236 -7.70 -2.75 -4.80
CA LEU A 236 -7.21 -1.97 -3.65
C LEU A 236 -5.72 -1.70 -3.77
N PHE A 237 -5.33 -0.45 -3.51
CA PHE A 237 -3.94 -0.01 -3.63
C PHE A 237 -3.36 0.38 -2.28
N LYS A 238 -2.13 -0.09 -2.00
CA LYS A 238 -1.40 0.29 -0.78
C LYS A 238 -0.68 1.63 -0.96
N ASN A 239 -0.69 2.44 0.09
CA ASN A 239 0.09 3.67 0.17
C ASN A 239 1.52 3.33 0.63
N SER A 240 2.47 3.27 -0.30
CA SER A 240 3.88 3.02 0.01
C SER A 240 4.80 4.00 -0.72
N LYS A 241 5.78 4.54 0.02
CA LYS A 241 6.79 5.47 -0.50
C LYS A 241 7.93 4.80 -1.28
N ASN A 242 8.01 3.46 -1.31
CA ASN A 242 9.24 2.72 -1.67
C ASN A 242 9.16 1.76 -2.87
N TYR A 243 8.11 1.77 -3.71
CA TYR A 243 8.02 0.84 -4.85
C TYR A 243 8.26 1.51 -6.21
N ASN A 244 9.21 0.95 -6.97
CA ASN A 244 9.60 1.39 -8.32
C ASN A 244 8.88 0.62 -9.45
N LYS A 245 7.98 -0.34 -9.14
CA LYS A 245 7.20 -1.11 -10.11
C LYS A 245 5.71 -1.13 -9.74
N ASP A 246 4.85 -1.21 -10.76
CA ASP A 246 3.39 -1.03 -10.62
C ASP A 246 2.67 -2.24 -10.00
N ASP A 247 3.13 -3.48 -10.27
CA ASP A 247 2.56 -4.71 -9.67
C ASP A 247 2.78 -4.79 -8.16
N ASP A 248 3.83 -4.15 -7.65
CA ASP A 248 4.17 -4.17 -6.23
C ASP A 248 3.25 -3.26 -5.39
N GLN A 249 2.36 -2.46 -6.00
CA GLN A 249 1.48 -1.50 -5.34
C GLN A 249 0.02 -1.97 -5.23
N ILE A 250 -0.38 -2.97 -6.02
CA ILE A 250 -1.69 -3.61 -5.92
C ILE A 250 -1.67 -4.51 -4.68
N LEU A 251 -2.51 -4.18 -3.71
CA LEU A 251 -2.60 -4.94 -2.47
C LEU A 251 -3.50 -6.16 -2.64
N CYS A 252 -4.66 -5.94 -3.26
CA CYS A 252 -5.71 -6.92 -3.34
C CYS A 252 -6.61 -6.69 -4.56
N THR A 253 -6.98 -7.78 -5.23
CA THR A 253 -8.12 -7.82 -6.17
C THR A 253 -9.22 -8.68 -5.57
N ILE A 254 -10.42 -8.15 -5.49
CA ILE A 254 -11.60 -8.88 -4.98
C ILE A 254 -12.49 -9.19 -6.18
N ASP A 255 -12.84 -10.45 -6.37
CA ASP A 255 -13.66 -10.96 -7.47
C ASP A 255 -14.73 -11.94 -6.98
N THR A 256 -15.71 -12.25 -7.82
CA THR A 256 -16.75 -13.26 -7.56
C THR A 256 -16.61 -14.42 -8.53
N GLU A 257 -16.47 -15.66 -8.03
CA GLU A 257 -16.45 -16.87 -8.85
C GLU A 257 -17.86 -17.44 -9.10
N ASN A 258 -17.96 -18.41 -10.03
CA ASN A 258 -19.19 -19.05 -10.56
C ASN A 258 -20.18 -19.64 -9.52
N ASN A 259 -19.90 -19.54 -8.22
CA ASN A 259 -20.75 -19.99 -7.12
C ASN A 259 -21.11 -18.88 -6.10
N ASN A 260 -21.06 -17.59 -6.49
CA ASN A 260 -21.25 -16.42 -5.61
C ASN A 260 -20.27 -16.35 -4.43
N LYS A 261 -19.13 -17.04 -4.51
CA LYS A 261 -18.05 -16.91 -3.53
C LYS A 261 -17.20 -15.70 -3.87
N ILE A 262 -16.91 -14.88 -2.85
CA ILE A 262 -16.02 -13.73 -2.98
C ILE A 262 -14.61 -14.22 -2.72
N ILE A 263 -13.70 -13.96 -3.66
CA ILE A 263 -12.29 -14.30 -3.56
C ILE A 263 -11.47 -13.03 -3.59
N ALA A 264 -10.62 -12.85 -2.58
CA ALA A 264 -9.65 -11.78 -2.52
C ALA A 264 -8.25 -12.34 -2.76
N ASN A 265 -7.65 -12.01 -3.91
CA ASN A 265 -6.27 -12.34 -4.20
C ASN A 265 -5.39 -11.28 -3.53
N MET A 266 -4.50 -11.69 -2.64
CA MET A 266 -3.59 -10.79 -1.93
C MET A 266 -2.14 -11.17 -2.15
N THR A 267 -1.29 -10.15 -2.31
CA THR A 267 0.17 -10.31 -2.33
C THR A 267 0.75 -9.71 -1.05
N ARG A 268 1.56 -10.49 -0.32
CA ARG A 268 2.19 -10.10 0.95
C ARG A 268 3.71 -10.17 0.86
N ASP A 269 4.36 -9.10 1.29
CA ASP A 269 5.80 -9.06 1.57
C ASP A 269 6.05 -9.51 3.02
N VAL A 270 7.03 -10.40 3.25
CA VAL A 270 7.27 -11.01 4.58
C VAL A 270 7.84 -10.02 5.61
N THR A 271 8.35 -8.87 5.17
CA THR A 271 8.83 -7.81 6.07
C THR A 271 7.70 -7.10 6.83
N ASP A 272 6.45 -7.25 6.40
CA ASP A 272 5.28 -6.72 7.12
C ASP A 272 4.86 -7.68 8.23
N THR A 273 4.71 -7.17 9.46
CA THR A 273 4.31 -8.00 10.62
C THR A 273 3.04 -8.82 10.34
N ASN A 274 3.18 -10.15 10.45
CA ASN A 274 2.31 -11.26 10.02
C ASN A 274 0.77 -11.14 10.06
N ASN A 275 0.16 -10.19 10.80
CA ASN A 275 -1.30 -10.06 10.96
C ASN A 275 -1.86 -8.66 10.63
N GLU A 276 -1.03 -7.62 10.56
CA GLU A 276 -1.55 -6.26 10.57
C GLU A 276 -2.16 -5.87 9.21
N LEU A 277 -1.53 -6.25 8.11
CA LEU A 277 -1.99 -5.93 6.76
C LEU A 277 -3.30 -6.67 6.41
N PHE A 278 -3.40 -7.95 6.80
CA PHE A 278 -4.63 -8.74 6.70
C PHE A 278 -5.77 -8.13 7.54
N ASN A 279 -5.50 -7.77 8.80
CA ASN A 279 -6.49 -7.12 9.65
C ASN A 279 -6.91 -5.74 9.12
N ASN A 280 -5.99 -4.99 8.53
CA ASN A 280 -6.31 -3.71 7.90
C ASN A 280 -7.15 -3.89 6.63
N PHE A 281 -6.87 -4.92 5.84
CA PHE A 281 -7.70 -5.29 4.69
C PHE A 281 -9.13 -5.64 5.14
N LEU A 282 -9.30 -6.54 6.10
CA LEU A 282 -10.61 -6.91 6.64
C LEU A 282 -11.37 -5.69 7.17
N LYS A 283 -10.70 -4.79 7.90
CA LYS A 283 -11.30 -3.52 8.36
C LYS A 283 -11.75 -2.62 7.21
N VAL A 284 -10.99 -2.55 6.12
CA VAL A 284 -11.33 -1.69 4.97
C VAL A 284 -12.57 -2.19 4.27
N ILE A 285 -12.75 -3.50 4.14
CA ILE A 285 -13.96 -4.09 3.55
C ILE A 285 -15.10 -4.31 4.57
N ASP A 286 -14.91 -3.86 5.82
CA ASP A 286 -15.87 -3.98 6.93
C ASP A 286 -16.22 -5.43 7.32
N TYR A 287 -15.26 -6.35 7.17
CA TYR A 287 -15.41 -7.77 7.50
C TYR A 287 -14.65 -8.14 8.78
N THR A 288 -15.09 -9.20 9.44
CA THR A 288 -14.38 -9.84 10.56
C THR A 288 -13.68 -11.12 10.10
N GLN A 289 -12.80 -11.65 10.94
CA GLN A 289 -12.09 -12.90 10.64
C GLN A 289 -13.04 -14.10 10.50
N ASP A 290 -14.21 -14.06 11.15
CA ASP A 290 -15.24 -15.11 11.07
C ASP A 290 -15.89 -15.20 9.68
N ALA A 291 -15.77 -14.15 8.86
CA ALA A 291 -16.24 -14.13 7.48
C ALA A 291 -15.36 -14.97 6.54
N VAL A 292 -14.14 -15.32 6.96
CA VAL A 292 -13.19 -16.07 6.13
C VAL A 292 -13.54 -17.56 6.19
N GLU A 293 -13.72 -18.16 5.02
CA GLU A 293 -13.97 -19.60 4.84
C GLU A 293 -12.64 -20.36 4.78
N SER A 294 -11.71 -19.93 3.93
CA SER A 294 -10.38 -20.52 3.79
C SER A 294 -9.35 -19.49 3.30
N VAL A 295 -8.07 -19.82 3.49
CA VAL A 295 -6.93 -19.09 2.92
C VAL A 295 -6.03 -20.07 2.21
N ASP A 296 -5.93 -19.94 0.89
CA ASP A 296 -5.15 -20.85 0.04
C ASP A 296 -3.87 -20.15 -0.46
N GLU A 297 -2.70 -20.72 -0.16
CA GLU A 297 -1.44 -20.23 -0.70
C GLU A 297 -1.32 -20.60 -2.19
N LEU A 298 -1.07 -19.58 -3.03
CA LEU A 298 -0.92 -19.76 -4.47
C LEU A 298 0.54 -19.87 -4.90
N GLU A 299 1.38 -18.99 -4.36
CA GLU A 299 2.76 -18.81 -4.81
C GLU A 299 3.63 -18.31 -3.65
N VAL A 300 4.75 -18.97 -3.42
CA VAL A 300 5.75 -18.61 -2.41
C VAL A 300 7.09 -18.39 -3.09
N LYS A 301 7.63 -17.18 -2.94
CA LYS A 301 8.98 -16.83 -3.38
C LYS A 301 9.87 -16.55 -2.18
N GLY A 302 11.11 -16.96 -2.28
CA GLY A 302 12.11 -16.62 -1.28
C GLY A 302 13.47 -17.16 -1.62
N VAL A 303 14.30 -17.26 -0.59
CA VAL A 303 15.71 -17.62 -0.72
C VAL A 303 16.15 -18.61 0.34
N PHE A 304 17.05 -19.51 -0.04
CA PHE A 304 17.84 -20.29 0.90
C PHE A 304 19.27 -20.46 0.37
N PHE A 305 20.16 -20.94 1.22
CA PHE A 305 21.59 -20.93 0.99
C PHE A 305 22.21 -22.31 1.22
N ILE A 306 23.15 -22.72 0.37
CA ILE A 306 23.97 -23.91 0.58
C ILE A 306 25.39 -23.44 0.96
N PRO A 307 25.78 -23.48 2.24
CA PRO A 307 27.12 -23.11 2.71
C PRO A 307 28.23 -24.01 2.14
N ASN A 308 29.44 -23.48 2.05
CA ASN A 308 30.67 -24.19 1.65
C ASN A 308 30.60 -24.91 0.29
N GLN A 309 29.62 -24.60 -0.56
CA GLN A 309 29.43 -25.24 -1.86
C GLN A 309 29.97 -24.36 -2.99
N LYS A 310 30.74 -24.97 -3.90
CA LYS A 310 31.18 -24.37 -5.17
C LYS A 310 30.40 -24.97 -6.33
N MET A 311 30.23 -24.19 -7.40
CA MET A 311 29.54 -24.62 -8.62
C MET A 311 30.23 -24.03 -9.84
N ASN A 312 30.65 -24.90 -10.75
CA ASN A 312 31.03 -24.56 -12.10
C ASN A 312 29.80 -24.74 -12.99
N ASN A 313 29.40 -23.67 -13.69
CA ASN A 313 28.18 -23.68 -14.49
C ASN A 313 28.20 -24.74 -15.60
N TYR A 314 29.36 -25.00 -16.20
CA TYR A 314 29.51 -25.97 -17.28
C TYR A 314 29.43 -27.41 -16.78
N VAL A 315 30.06 -27.72 -15.65
CA VAL A 315 29.98 -29.07 -15.05
C VAL A 315 28.55 -29.35 -14.56
N PHE A 316 27.88 -28.35 -13.99
CA PHE A 316 26.49 -28.49 -13.56
C PHE A 316 25.55 -28.68 -14.75
N ALA A 317 25.78 -27.94 -15.85
CA ALA A 317 25.02 -28.10 -17.08
C ALA A 317 25.26 -29.45 -17.77
N ASP A 318 26.51 -29.92 -17.81
CA ASP A 318 26.86 -31.24 -18.32
C ASP A 318 26.11 -32.35 -17.58
N LEU A 319 26.11 -32.31 -16.24
CA LEU A 319 25.33 -33.25 -15.45
C LEU A 319 23.83 -33.11 -15.75
N ALA A 320 23.28 -31.88 -15.82
CA ALA A 320 21.88 -31.65 -16.19
C ALA A 320 21.48 -32.22 -17.56
N MET A 321 22.40 -32.27 -18.51
CA MET A 321 22.14 -32.76 -19.88
C MET A 321 22.44 -34.25 -20.06
N ASN A 322 23.52 -34.74 -19.45
CA ASN A 322 24.11 -36.04 -19.77
C ASN A 322 23.97 -37.07 -18.65
N ASN A 323 23.76 -36.64 -17.39
CA ASN A 323 23.53 -37.57 -16.29
C ASN A 323 22.01 -37.93 -16.23
N PRO A 324 21.63 -39.22 -16.34
CA PRO A 324 20.22 -39.63 -16.36
C PRO A 324 19.42 -39.21 -15.13
N LEU A 325 20.05 -39.17 -13.97
CA LEU A 325 19.40 -38.75 -12.73
C LEU A 325 19.16 -37.23 -12.69
N PHE A 326 20.17 -36.44 -13.05
CA PHE A 326 20.04 -34.98 -13.12
C PHE A 326 19.00 -34.53 -14.14
N SER A 327 19.07 -35.05 -15.37
CA SER A 327 18.13 -34.73 -16.47
C SER A 327 16.69 -35.12 -16.18
N SER A 328 16.46 -36.12 -15.31
CA SER A 328 15.12 -36.52 -14.87
C SER A 328 14.51 -35.58 -13.81
N LEU A 329 15.34 -34.84 -13.07
CA LEU A 329 14.91 -34.00 -11.94
C LEU A 329 14.97 -32.51 -12.24
N ILE A 330 15.92 -32.08 -13.07
CA ILE A 330 16.18 -30.68 -13.36
C ILE A 330 16.40 -30.47 -14.86
N SER A 331 15.85 -29.39 -15.39
CA SER A 331 16.18 -28.87 -16.72
C SER A 331 16.70 -27.44 -16.62
N ILE A 332 17.58 -27.05 -17.55
CA ILE A 332 18.21 -25.73 -17.60
C ILE A 332 17.63 -24.94 -18.77
N ASN A 333 17.37 -23.65 -18.56
CA ASN A 333 16.95 -22.74 -19.62
C ASN A 333 18.15 -22.11 -20.33
N GLU A 334 18.51 -22.59 -21.52
CA GLU A 334 19.61 -22.00 -22.32
C GLU A 334 19.17 -20.87 -23.27
N HIS A 335 17.92 -20.42 -23.19
CA HIS A 335 17.33 -19.51 -24.19
C HIS A 335 17.91 -18.07 -24.17
N GLU A 336 18.80 -17.72 -23.23
CA GLU A 336 19.41 -16.39 -23.11
C GLU A 336 20.80 -16.28 -23.79
N LYS A 337 20.86 -15.48 -24.86
CA LYS A 337 22.03 -14.97 -25.62
C LYS A 337 23.43 -15.33 -25.06
N ALA A 338 24.20 -16.09 -25.84
CA ALA A 338 25.62 -16.46 -25.67
C ALA A 338 26.65 -15.29 -25.54
N THR A 339 26.21 -14.04 -25.36
CA THR A 339 27.07 -12.83 -25.33
C THR A 339 27.25 -12.22 -23.94
N LYS A 340 26.64 -12.77 -22.88
CA LYS A 340 26.83 -12.30 -21.49
C LYS A 340 27.34 -13.44 -20.61
N ASN A 341 28.57 -13.34 -20.12
CA ASN A 341 29.07 -14.17 -19.01
C ASN A 341 28.24 -13.85 -17.75
N LYS A 342 27.18 -14.62 -17.49
CA LYS A 342 26.42 -14.57 -16.25
C LYS A 342 26.85 -15.73 -15.34
N ASN A 343 27.10 -15.42 -14.07
CA ASN A 343 27.48 -16.40 -13.04
C ASN A 343 26.27 -17.08 -12.38
N ASN A 344 25.12 -17.14 -13.05
CA ASN A 344 23.90 -17.76 -12.51
C ASN A 344 23.31 -18.78 -13.48
N ILE A 345 22.62 -19.79 -12.92
CA ILE A 345 21.91 -20.83 -13.67
C ILE A 345 20.45 -20.76 -13.30
N TYR A 346 19.58 -20.69 -14.29
CA TYR A 346 18.14 -20.77 -14.12
C TYR A 346 17.65 -22.18 -14.41
N ILE A 347 16.98 -22.79 -13.44
CA ILE A 347 16.55 -24.18 -13.49
C ILE A 347 15.04 -24.33 -13.31
N TYR A 348 14.51 -25.37 -13.93
CA TYR A 348 13.16 -25.87 -13.71
C TYR A 348 13.25 -27.27 -13.12
N SER A 349 12.46 -27.52 -12.08
CA SER A 349 12.27 -28.84 -11.49
C SER A 349 10.79 -29.15 -11.53
N ASN A 350 10.43 -30.32 -12.04
CA ASN A 350 9.05 -30.78 -12.04
C ASN A 350 9.02 -32.21 -11.52
N SER A 351 8.38 -32.41 -10.37
CA SER A 351 8.17 -33.75 -9.81
C SER A 351 6.81 -33.84 -9.15
N ASP A 352 6.26 -35.06 -9.06
CA ASP A 352 4.96 -35.28 -8.41
C ASP A 352 4.97 -34.87 -6.92
N ILE A 353 6.16 -34.88 -6.29
CA ILE A 353 6.36 -34.50 -4.88
C ILE A 353 6.44 -32.99 -4.69
N THR A 354 7.14 -32.28 -5.59
CA THR A 354 7.42 -30.84 -5.43
C THR A 354 6.52 -29.94 -6.29
N GLY A 355 5.79 -30.53 -7.23
CA GLY A 355 5.13 -29.80 -8.31
C GLY A 355 6.14 -29.09 -9.21
N TYR A 356 5.67 -28.06 -9.91
CA TYR A 356 6.52 -27.22 -10.73
C TYR A 356 7.25 -26.17 -9.89
N ILE A 357 8.57 -26.18 -9.93
CA ILE A 357 9.46 -25.26 -9.22
C ILE A 357 10.37 -24.57 -10.23
N THR A 358 10.61 -23.29 -10.00
CA THR A 358 11.67 -22.56 -10.68
C THR A 358 12.69 -22.06 -9.66
N ALA A 359 13.98 -22.17 -9.98
CA ALA A 359 15.03 -21.68 -9.10
C ALA A 359 16.17 -21.02 -9.88
N THR A 360 16.80 -20.02 -9.28
CA THR A 360 18.02 -19.38 -9.77
C THR A 360 19.14 -19.64 -8.80
N LEU A 361 20.21 -20.29 -9.28
CA LEU A 361 21.39 -20.60 -8.51
C LEU A 361 22.46 -19.56 -8.80
N THR A 362 23.10 -19.02 -7.76
CA THR A 362 24.18 -18.04 -7.91
C THR A 362 25.27 -18.32 -6.88
N GLN A 363 26.50 -18.58 -7.33
CA GLN A 363 27.64 -18.69 -6.43
C GLN A 363 28.03 -17.31 -5.90
N LYS A 364 28.27 -17.23 -4.58
CA LYS A 364 28.74 -16.03 -3.89
C LYS A 364 29.80 -16.41 -2.86
N THR A 365 30.56 -15.43 -2.39
CA THR A 365 31.54 -15.59 -1.32
C THR A 365 31.11 -14.75 -0.12
N ILE A 366 31.17 -15.31 1.10
CA ILE A 366 30.78 -14.58 2.31
C ILE A 366 31.81 -13.51 2.63
N GLU A 367 31.35 -12.26 2.68
CA GLU A 367 32.12 -11.13 3.17
C GLU A 367 31.96 -10.98 4.69
N GLU A 368 32.96 -10.44 5.39
CA GLU A 368 32.96 -10.27 6.86
C GLU A 368 31.80 -9.42 7.41
N ASN A 369 31.14 -8.63 6.56
CA ASN A 369 29.99 -7.80 6.92
C ASN A 369 28.66 -8.30 6.33
N ASP A 370 28.63 -9.49 5.73
CA ASP A 370 27.42 -10.03 5.13
C ASP A 370 26.35 -10.28 6.21
N LYS A 371 25.10 -9.90 5.92
CA LYS A 371 23.95 -10.10 6.83
C LYS A 371 23.76 -11.59 7.16
N LEU A 372 24.21 -12.49 6.29
CA LEU A 372 24.17 -13.93 6.50
C LEU A 372 24.96 -14.39 7.73
N LEU A 373 26.09 -13.76 8.06
CA LEU A 373 26.86 -14.06 9.27
C LEU A 373 26.09 -13.74 10.56
N LYS A 374 25.21 -12.72 10.53
CA LYS A 374 24.36 -12.36 11.67
C LYS A 374 23.18 -13.30 11.82
N ASN A 375 22.58 -13.71 10.70
CA ASN A 375 21.39 -14.56 10.70
C ASN A 375 21.71 -16.05 10.88
N PHE A 376 22.91 -16.49 10.48
CA PHE A 376 23.35 -17.88 10.50
C PHE A 376 24.83 -18.02 10.94
N PRO A 377 25.19 -17.60 12.16
CA PRO A 377 26.58 -17.44 12.62
C PRO A 377 27.41 -18.74 12.60
N ASN A 378 26.76 -19.90 12.70
CA ASN A 378 27.44 -21.19 12.85
C ASN A 378 27.59 -21.98 11.54
N ILE A 379 27.01 -21.49 10.43
CA ILE A 379 26.88 -22.26 9.18
C ILE A 379 27.72 -21.66 8.04
N PHE A 380 28.06 -20.37 8.11
CA PHE A 380 28.73 -19.62 7.03
C PHE A 380 30.07 -19.06 7.51
N PRO A 381 31.21 -19.79 7.39
CA PRO A 381 32.51 -19.26 7.74
C PRO A 381 32.93 -18.13 6.79
N VAL A 382 33.60 -17.10 7.33
CA VAL A 382 34.09 -15.94 6.56
C VAL A 382 35.00 -16.40 5.41
N LYS A 383 34.83 -15.78 4.22
CA LYS A 383 35.52 -16.12 2.95
C LYS A 383 35.20 -17.51 2.37
N SER A 384 34.23 -18.25 2.92
CA SER A 384 33.75 -19.46 2.25
C SER A 384 32.80 -19.11 1.10
N ASN A 385 32.72 -20.00 0.12
CA ASN A 385 31.75 -19.90 -0.97
C ASN A 385 30.42 -20.51 -0.55
N TYR A 386 29.33 -19.97 -1.07
CA TYR A 386 27.99 -20.52 -0.90
C TYR A 386 27.19 -20.36 -2.19
N ILE A 387 26.18 -21.21 -2.33
CA ILE A 387 25.19 -21.06 -3.40
C ILE A 387 23.96 -20.38 -2.83
N ASN A 388 23.62 -19.24 -3.40
CA ASN A 388 22.38 -18.53 -3.18
C ASN A 388 21.30 -19.08 -4.12
N ILE A 389 20.25 -19.67 -3.57
CA ILE A 389 19.15 -20.25 -4.34
C ILE A 389 17.90 -19.41 -4.13
N LYS A 390 17.52 -18.65 -5.16
CA LYS A 390 16.22 -17.97 -5.21
C LYS A 390 15.20 -18.90 -5.83
N ILE A 391 14.12 -19.18 -5.12
CA ILE A 391 13.14 -20.20 -5.49
C ILE A 391 11.73 -19.63 -5.55
N ASN A 392 10.95 -20.16 -6.49
CA ASN A 392 9.52 -19.96 -6.60
C ASN A 392 8.81 -21.32 -6.66
N ALA A 393 7.82 -21.51 -5.79
CA ALA A 393 7.08 -22.76 -5.66
C ALA A 393 5.63 -22.50 -5.21
N LYS A 394 4.79 -23.55 -5.26
CA LYS A 394 3.39 -23.49 -4.83
C LYS A 394 3.24 -23.21 -3.33
N ASN A 395 4.03 -23.88 -2.49
CA ASN A 395 3.97 -23.77 -1.03
C ASN A 395 5.34 -24.05 -0.40
N ILE A 396 5.44 -23.83 0.92
CA ILE A 396 6.69 -24.03 1.68
C ILE A 396 7.08 -25.52 1.75
N GLU A 397 6.13 -26.45 1.73
CA GLU A 397 6.40 -27.88 1.80
C GLU A 397 7.15 -28.38 0.55
N ALA A 398 6.71 -27.94 -0.64
CA ALA A 398 7.39 -28.19 -1.90
C ALA A 398 8.84 -27.67 -1.88
N ILE A 399 9.07 -26.51 -1.27
CA ILE A 399 10.41 -25.94 -1.11
C ILE A 399 11.28 -26.83 -0.21
N LYS A 400 10.75 -27.32 0.92
CA LYS A 400 11.50 -28.20 1.83
C LYS A 400 11.90 -29.52 1.16
N GLU A 401 11.04 -30.10 0.35
CA GLU A 401 11.38 -31.30 -0.41
C GLU A 401 12.40 -31.00 -1.51
N PHE A 402 12.26 -29.86 -2.20
CA PHE A 402 13.25 -29.42 -3.18
C PHE A 402 14.63 -29.16 -2.56
N GLN A 403 14.69 -28.61 -1.35
CA GLN A 403 15.96 -28.41 -0.62
C GLN A 403 16.73 -29.73 -0.47
N LYS A 404 16.04 -30.84 -0.17
CA LYS A 404 16.64 -32.18 -0.07
C LYS A 404 17.11 -32.70 -1.43
N ILE A 405 16.30 -32.50 -2.47
CA ILE A 405 16.63 -32.94 -3.84
C ILE A 405 17.89 -32.23 -4.32
N ILE A 406 17.93 -30.90 -4.22
CA ILE A 406 19.06 -30.12 -4.74
C ILE A 406 20.35 -30.39 -3.96
N THR A 407 20.29 -30.64 -2.65
CA THR A 407 21.48 -31.00 -1.86
C THR A 407 22.03 -32.37 -2.23
N ASN A 408 21.16 -33.34 -2.53
CA ASN A 408 21.59 -34.66 -3.01
C ASN A 408 22.25 -34.56 -4.39
N LEU A 409 21.72 -33.71 -5.27
CA LEU A 409 22.34 -33.44 -6.56
C LEU A 409 23.69 -32.74 -6.39
N PHE A 410 23.84 -31.81 -5.45
CA PHE A 410 25.14 -31.22 -5.16
C PHE A 410 26.16 -32.21 -4.58
N TYR A 411 25.72 -33.23 -3.84
CA TYR A 411 26.59 -34.31 -3.39
C TYR A 411 27.16 -35.09 -4.57
N LEU A 412 26.30 -35.46 -5.53
CA LEU A 412 26.74 -36.13 -6.76
C LEU A 412 27.60 -35.25 -7.66
N TYR A 413 27.25 -33.97 -7.75
CA TYR A 413 28.07 -33.00 -8.45
C TYR A 413 29.50 -33.01 -7.89
N ASN A 414 29.66 -33.00 -6.56
CA ASN A 414 30.98 -33.02 -5.93
C ASN A 414 31.77 -34.31 -6.21
N GLN A 415 31.09 -35.47 -6.30
CA GLN A 415 31.73 -36.75 -6.64
C GLN A 415 32.21 -36.80 -8.10
N ASN A 416 31.36 -36.36 -9.04
CA ASN A 416 31.65 -36.43 -10.47
C ASN A 416 32.51 -35.25 -10.99
N TYR A 417 32.69 -34.19 -10.19
CA TYR A 417 33.36 -32.96 -10.60
C TYR A 417 34.73 -33.22 -11.23
N THR A 418 35.59 -33.97 -10.53
CA THR A 418 36.98 -34.21 -10.97
C THR A 418 37.03 -35.01 -12.26
N GLU A 419 36.16 -36.01 -12.42
CA GLU A 419 36.08 -36.84 -13.61
C GLU A 419 35.66 -36.03 -14.83
N ILE A 420 34.59 -35.25 -14.71
CA ILE A 420 34.06 -34.41 -15.81
C ILE A 420 35.09 -33.35 -16.21
N VAL A 421 35.70 -32.68 -15.23
CA VAL A 421 36.73 -31.67 -15.50
C VAL A 421 37.94 -32.30 -16.19
N ASN A 422 38.37 -33.49 -15.78
CA ASN A 422 39.49 -34.18 -16.44
C ASN A 422 39.13 -34.59 -17.87
N PHE A 423 37.93 -35.14 -18.08
CA PHE A 423 37.44 -35.49 -19.41
C PHE A 423 37.51 -34.30 -20.37
N TYR A 424 36.95 -33.14 -19.99
CA TYR A 424 36.97 -31.97 -20.86
C TYR A 424 38.37 -31.31 -20.99
N LYS A 425 39.24 -31.44 -19.97
CA LYS A 425 40.64 -30.98 -20.04
C LYS A 425 41.48 -31.72 -21.09
N GLU A 426 41.09 -32.95 -21.47
CA GLU A 426 41.78 -33.67 -22.55
C GLU A 426 41.53 -33.05 -23.94
N TYR A 427 40.40 -32.34 -24.11
CA TYR A 427 39.97 -31.76 -25.39
C TYR A 427 40.15 -30.24 -25.46
N LEU A 428 40.26 -29.56 -24.33
CA LEU A 428 40.45 -28.10 -24.25
C LEU A 428 41.92 -27.77 -23.97
N LYS A 429 42.58 -27.09 -24.93
CA LYS A 429 44.01 -26.70 -24.84
C LYS A 429 44.31 -25.67 -23.75
N ASP A 430 43.30 -24.94 -23.31
CA ASP A 430 43.36 -24.09 -22.13
C ASP A 430 42.70 -24.86 -20.99
N SER A 431 43.34 -24.86 -19.82
CA SER A 431 42.76 -25.41 -18.61
C SER A 431 41.32 -24.93 -18.48
N ILE A 432 40.40 -25.84 -18.16
CA ILE A 432 39.18 -25.49 -17.43
C ILE A 432 39.69 -24.99 -16.08
N GLU A 433 40.25 -23.78 -16.07
CA GLU A 433 40.49 -23.01 -14.88
C GLU A 433 39.12 -22.87 -14.25
N ASP A 434 39.03 -23.23 -12.97
CA ASP A 434 38.03 -22.66 -12.07
C ASP A 434 37.88 -21.22 -12.51
N SER A 435 36.72 -20.84 -13.07
CA SER A 435 36.52 -19.49 -13.60
C SER A 435 37.03 -18.54 -12.54
N TYR A 436 38.22 -17.99 -12.80
CA TYR A 436 38.91 -17.14 -11.87
C TYR A 436 37.92 -15.98 -11.75
N ILE A 437 37.24 -15.91 -10.60
CA ILE A 437 36.76 -14.64 -10.09
C ILE A 437 38.01 -13.79 -10.22
N ALA A 438 37.93 -12.76 -11.06
CA ALA A 438 38.98 -11.79 -11.14
C ALA A 438 39.31 -11.38 -9.70
N ASP A 439 40.42 -11.91 -9.20
CA ASP A 439 41.29 -11.13 -8.36
C ASP A 439 41.58 -9.92 -9.24
N ILE A 440 40.74 -8.89 -9.10
CA ILE A 440 41.26 -7.54 -9.13
C ILE A 440 42.39 -7.64 -8.12
N GLU A 441 43.60 -7.76 -8.64
CA GLU A 441 44.83 -7.54 -7.92
C GLU A 441 44.68 -6.20 -7.20
N ASP A 442 44.14 -6.27 -5.98
CA ASP A 442 44.22 -5.21 -5.02
C ASP A 442 45.62 -5.31 -4.40
N ILE A 443 46.62 -5.13 -5.27
CA ILE A 443 48.01 -4.76 -4.94
C ILE A 443 48.04 -3.40 -4.21
N LYS A 444 46.89 -2.80 -3.93
CA LYS A 444 46.73 -1.64 -3.06
C LYS A 444 45.64 -1.87 -2.02
N THR A 445 45.87 -2.76 -1.05
CA THR A 445 46.02 -2.38 0.37
C THR A 445 45.94 -3.59 1.31
N LYS A 446 46.97 -3.82 2.13
CA LYS A 446 46.81 -4.39 3.49
C LYS A 446 45.90 -3.42 4.28
N LYS A 447 44.59 -3.43 4.05
CA LYS A 447 43.61 -2.61 4.78
C LYS A 447 42.86 -3.46 5.79
N HIS A 448 42.96 -3.00 7.04
CA HIS A 448 42.18 -3.38 8.21
C HIS A 448 40.80 -3.97 7.90
N ARG A 449 40.62 -5.24 8.27
CA ARG A 449 39.34 -5.96 8.19
C ARG A 449 38.84 -6.47 9.54
N LEU A 450 39.47 -6.05 10.65
CA LEU A 450 39.10 -6.49 12.00
C LEU A 450 37.94 -5.69 12.64
N ILE A 451 37.59 -4.50 12.12
CA ILE A 451 36.50 -3.67 12.69
C ILE A 451 35.76 -2.93 11.57
N SER A 452 34.47 -3.21 11.37
CA SER A 452 33.65 -2.48 10.38
C SER A 452 33.61 -0.98 10.72
N GLY A 453 33.87 -0.12 9.73
CA GLY A 453 33.93 1.33 9.94
C GLY A 453 35.23 1.86 10.58
N HIS A 454 36.29 1.05 10.69
CA HIS A 454 37.61 1.49 11.18
C HIS A 454 38.12 2.73 10.43
N THR A 455 38.05 2.72 9.10
CA THR A 455 38.41 3.85 8.23
C THR A 455 37.50 5.08 8.37
N ARG A 456 36.28 4.94 8.93
CA ARG A 456 35.40 6.08 9.25
C ARG A 456 35.78 6.73 10.58
N LYS A 457 36.33 5.97 11.53
CA LYS A 457 36.70 6.44 12.88
C LYS A 457 38.18 6.82 13.02
N CYS A 458 39.05 6.20 12.23
CA CYS A 458 40.49 6.44 12.19
C CYS A 458 40.92 6.79 10.77
N THR A 459 41.31 8.06 10.56
CA THR A 459 41.84 8.54 9.27
C THR A 459 43.23 7.99 8.94
N HIS A 460 44.04 7.71 9.97
CA HIS A 460 45.43 7.23 9.83
C HIS A 460 45.57 5.80 10.40
N VAL A 461 45.20 4.81 9.60
CA VAL A 461 45.10 3.41 10.02
C VAL A 461 46.48 2.73 10.08
N PRO A 462 46.85 2.04 11.18
CA PRO A 462 48.12 1.33 11.28
C PRO A 462 48.20 0.13 10.33
N ALA A 463 49.41 -0.20 9.93
CA ALA A 463 49.73 -1.37 9.12
C ALA A 463 49.76 -2.63 9.99
N VAL A 464 49.15 -3.72 9.52
CA VAL A 464 49.33 -5.05 10.13
C VAL A 464 50.58 -5.70 9.53
N ILE A 465 51.47 -6.16 10.38
CA ILE A 465 52.72 -6.81 10.02
C ILE A 465 52.80 -8.21 10.61
N SER A 466 53.54 -9.11 9.95
CA SER A 466 53.81 -10.45 10.45
C SER A 466 54.79 -10.44 11.62
N ASP A 467 54.87 -11.52 12.41
CA ASP A 467 55.76 -11.58 13.58
C ASP A 467 57.25 -11.41 13.22
N LYS A 468 57.66 -11.95 12.06
CA LYS A 468 59.02 -11.74 11.52
C LYS A 468 59.29 -10.28 11.12
N GLU A 469 58.27 -9.57 10.65
CA GLU A 469 58.37 -8.14 10.31
C GLU A 469 58.33 -7.27 11.58
N ALA A 470 57.51 -7.64 12.56
CA ALA A 470 57.44 -6.97 13.86
C ALA A 470 58.78 -6.96 14.58
N GLU A 471 59.50 -8.08 14.55
CA GLU A 471 60.84 -8.17 15.14
C GLU A 471 61.85 -7.24 14.44
N LYS A 472 61.80 -7.16 13.11
CA LYS A 472 62.64 -6.24 12.32
C LYS A 472 62.31 -4.77 12.62
N GLU A 473 61.03 -4.43 12.78
CA GLU A 473 60.62 -3.06 13.08
C GLU A 473 60.98 -2.65 14.51
N ARG A 474 60.87 -3.57 15.47
CA ARG A 474 61.36 -3.36 16.85
C ARG A 474 62.87 -3.12 16.88
N GLN A 475 63.66 -3.88 16.11
CA GLN A 475 65.11 -3.69 15.98
C GLN A 475 65.51 -2.34 15.35
N LYS A 476 64.64 -1.75 14.52
CA LYS A 476 64.83 -0.41 13.95
C LYS A 476 64.43 0.72 14.90
N GLY A 477 63.94 0.41 16.11
CA GLY A 477 63.46 1.39 17.08
C GLY A 477 62.04 1.89 16.83
N ASN A 478 61.28 1.26 15.92
CA ASN A 478 59.87 1.61 15.68
C ASN A 478 58.95 0.90 16.70
N ILE A 479 57.93 1.61 17.19
CA ILE A 479 56.97 1.06 18.14
C ILE A 479 55.97 0.17 17.39
N VAL A 480 55.93 -1.11 17.77
CA VAL A 480 54.96 -2.11 17.30
C VAL A 480 54.07 -2.51 18.47
N ILE A 481 52.76 -2.44 18.29
CA ILE A 481 51.78 -2.83 19.32
C ILE A 481 51.05 -4.10 18.92
N GLU A 482 50.76 -4.95 19.89
CA GLU A 482 49.98 -6.17 19.69
C GLU A 482 48.54 -5.92 20.17
N PHE A 483 47.57 -6.09 19.27
CA PHE A 483 46.15 -5.84 19.58
C PHE A 483 45.27 -6.98 19.02
N PRO A 484 44.26 -7.47 19.75
CA PRO A 484 43.90 -7.15 21.15
C PRO A 484 45.00 -7.50 22.17
N LYS A 485 44.88 -7.05 23.42
CA LYS A 485 45.94 -7.19 24.44
C LYS A 485 46.16 -8.64 24.87
N THR A 486 45.10 -9.44 24.91
CA THR A 486 45.15 -10.85 25.28
C THR A 486 44.53 -11.73 24.19
N PRO A 487 44.96 -12.99 24.05
CA PRO A 487 44.33 -13.96 23.14
C PRO A 487 42.85 -14.21 23.44
N GLU A 488 42.43 -13.99 24.70
CA GLU A 488 41.05 -14.15 25.17
C GLU A 488 40.11 -13.08 24.61
N GLU A 489 40.62 -11.86 24.39
CA GLU A 489 39.87 -10.78 23.74
C GLU A 489 39.71 -11.04 22.23
N GLY A 490 40.66 -11.75 21.61
CA GLY A 490 40.58 -12.18 20.22
C GLY A 490 41.96 -12.48 19.61
N LYS A 491 41.98 -12.89 18.34
CA LYS A 491 43.24 -13.16 17.63
C LYS A 491 44.13 -11.91 17.60
N GLN A 492 45.33 -12.02 18.15
CA GLN A 492 46.28 -10.92 18.25
C GLN A 492 47.01 -10.68 16.93
N TYR A 493 47.24 -9.40 16.61
CA TYR A 493 48.00 -8.97 15.45
C TYR A 493 48.99 -7.88 15.84
N ASN A 494 50.13 -7.84 15.14
CA ASN A 494 51.15 -6.80 15.29
C ASN A 494 50.85 -5.60 14.37
N TYR A 495 50.80 -4.39 14.95
CA TYR A 495 50.49 -3.14 14.28
C TYR A 495 51.64 -2.14 14.34
N THR A 496 51.94 -1.49 13.22
CA THR A 496 52.93 -0.41 13.12
C THR A 496 52.39 0.81 12.36
N CYS A 497 52.92 2.00 12.65
CA CYS A 497 52.51 3.26 12.02
C CYS A 497 53.55 3.82 11.04
N THR A 498 54.55 3.02 10.66
CA THR A 498 55.63 3.42 9.74
C THR A 498 55.15 3.76 8.34
N ASN A 499 53.93 3.33 7.97
CA ASN A 499 53.28 3.68 6.69
C ASN A 499 52.88 5.15 6.59
N HIS A 500 52.86 5.90 7.70
CA HIS A 500 52.40 7.30 7.78
C HIS A 500 53.54 8.29 8.05
N THR A 501 54.78 7.93 7.71
CA THR A 501 55.96 8.79 7.85
C THR A 501 55.80 10.16 7.17
N LYS A 502 55.12 10.22 6.02
CA LYS A 502 54.88 11.48 5.29
C LYS A 502 53.88 12.43 5.98
N SER A 503 52.93 11.91 6.77
CA SER A 503 51.94 12.71 7.49
C SER A 503 52.33 12.97 8.95
N GLY A 504 53.49 12.45 9.41
CA GLY A 504 53.99 12.61 10.77
C GLY A 504 53.31 11.73 11.82
N HIS A 505 52.31 10.92 11.45
CA HIS A 505 51.58 10.04 12.35
C HIS A 505 52.29 8.69 12.52
N ILE A 506 53.48 8.69 13.13
CA ILE A 506 54.37 7.51 13.20
C ILE A 506 54.18 6.63 14.44
N TYR A 507 53.34 7.02 15.39
CA TYR A 507 53.17 6.28 16.66
C TYR A 507 51.81 5.57 16.74
N PRO A 508 51.76 4.28 17.08
CA PRO A 508 50.49 3.59 17.35
C PRO A 508 49.80 4.14 18.61
N TYR A 509 48.47 4.22 18.59
CA TYR A 509 47.63 4.53 19.75
C TYR A 509 46.25 3.88 19.65
N LEU A 510 45.44 4.00 20.72
CA LEU A 510 44.09 3.46 20.77
C LEU A 510 43.01 4.56 20.81
N LEU A 511 41.95 4.37 20.02
CA LEU A 511 40.73 5.17 19.99
C LEU A 511 39.58 4.39 20.62
N VAL A 512 38.62 5.07 21.26
CA VAL A 512 37.39 4.42 21.76
C VAL A 512 36.47 4.08 20.59
N SER A 513 36.04 2.81 20.52
CA SER A 513 35.26 2.27 19.40
C SER A 513 33.76 2.13 19.73
N ASN A 514 33.37 1.99 21.01
CA ASN A 514 32.01 1.67 21.46
C ASN A 514 31.40 0.46 20.73
N SER A 515 32.21 -0.57 20.44
CA SER A 515 31.77 -1.86 19.92
C SER A 515 31.58 -2.84 21.09
N GLU A 516 30.54 -3.69 21.01
CA GLU A 516 30.32 -4.78 21.97
C GLU A 516 31.44 -5.82 21.97
N ILE A 517 32.24 -5.89 20.89
CA ILE A 517 33.31 -6.88 20.71
C ILE A 517 34.67 -6.33 21.15
N PHE A 518 35.01 -5.08 20.79
CA PHE A 518 36.27 -4.43 21.18
C PHE A 518 36.03 -2.97 21.61
N PRO A 519 36.28 -2.62 22.89
CA PRO A 519 36.05 -1.26 23.38
C PRO A 519 36.99 -0.22 22.74
N TYR A 520 38.15 -0.66 22.24
CA TYR A 520 39.19 0.18 21.63
C TYR A 520 39.54 -0.23 20.19
N LEU A 521 40.24 0.67 19.50
CA LEU A 521 40.57 0.56 18.07
C LEU A 521 41.99 1.09 17.80
N PRO A 522 42.90 0.32 17.18
CA PRO A 522 44.27 0.79 16.89
C PRO A 522 44.29 1.83 15.78
N CYS A 523 45.00 2.94 16.00
CA CYS A 523 45.13 4.08 15.08
C CYS A 523 46.56 4.69 15.16
N CYS A 524 46.92 5.64 14.26
CA CYS A 524 48.23 6.30 14.24
C CYS A 524 48.20 7.78 14.65
N SER A 525 49.10 8.15 15.56
CA SER A 525 49.23 9.47 16.21
C SER A 525 50.59 10.11 15.91
N THR A 526 50.64 11.44 15.97
CA THR A 526 51.89 12.23 15.87
C THR A 526 52.71 12.21 17.15
N ARG A 527 52.11 11.86 18.29
CA ARG A 527 52.76 11.81 19.61
C ARG A 527 52.78 10.38 20.14
N ASN A 528 53.91 9.99 20.73
CA ASN A 528 54.03 8.71 21.40
C ASN A 528 53.07 8.64 22.61
N GLN A 529 52.07 7.76 22.54
CA GLN A 529 51.11 7.59 23.65
C GLN A 529 51.60 6.58 24.70
N THR A 530 52.67 5.81 24.44
CA THR A 530 53.25 4.89 25.43
C THR A 530 53.89 5.66 26.61
N GLU A 531 54.37 6.88 26.36
CA GLU A 531 55.05 7.74 27.35
C GLU A 531 54.09 8.75 28.02
N LYS A 532 52.86 8.89 27.52
CA LYS A 532 51.90 9.86 28.04
C LYS A 532 51.07 9.25 29.17
N GLU A 533 51.42 9.62 30.41
CA GLU A 533 50.66 9.27 31.62
C GLU A 533 49.17 9.61 31.45
N GLY A 534 48.30 8.69 31.87
CA GLY A 534 46.83 8.84 31.80
C GLY A 534 46.21 8.76 30.41
N SER A 535 46.93 8.25 29.40
CA SER A 535 46.38 8.02 28.05
C SER A 535 45.56 6.73 27.97
N ILE A 536 44.63 6.67 26.99
CA ILE A 536 43.84 5.46 26.68
C ILE A 536 44.74 4.24 26.42
N PHE A 537 45.90 4.48 25.80
CA PHE A 537 46.88 3.44 25.53
C PHE A 537 47.41 2.81 26.83
N ARG A 538 47.88 3.63 27.77
CA ARG A 538 48.44 3.14 29.03
C ARG A 538 47.37 2.58 29.96
N HIS A 539 46.15 3.12 29.93
CA HIS A 539 45.02 2.51 30.63
C HIS A 539 44.75 1.08 30.14
N TYR A 540 44.67 0.87 28.83
CA TYR A 540 44.38 -0.44 28.27
C TYR A 540 45.54 -1.45 28.46
N TYR A 541 46.78 -1.06 28.15
CA TYR A 541 47.93 -1.98 28.24
C TYR A 541 48.55 -2.10 29.64
N TYR A 542 48.55 -1.04 30.45
CA TYR A 542 49.23 -1.01 31.75
C TYR A 542 48.29 -0.81 32.95
N GLY A 543 46.98 -0.61 32.74
CA GLY A 543 46.00 -0.49 33.82
C GLY A 543 46.02 0.84 34.57
N GLU A 544 46.67 1.87 34.01
CA GLU A 544 46.76 3.20 34.65
C GLU A 544 45.44 3.96 34.62
N ASP A 545 45.19 4.78 35.65
CA ASP A 545 44.02 5.64 35.70
C ASP A 545 44.04 6.69 34.57
N LEU A 546 42.92 6.84 33.88
CA LEU A 546 42.77 7.85 32.82
C LEU A 546 42.80 9.25 33.44
N ILE A 547 43.67 10.13 32.95
CA ILE A 547 43.59 11.55 33.26
C ILE A 547 42.43 12.14 32.43
N ILE A 548 41.23 12.07 33.00
CA ILE A 548 40.07 12.78 32.47
C ILE A 548 40.36 14.26 32.69
N LYS A 549 40.72 14.99 31.63
CA LYS A 549 40.54 16.43 31.65
C LYS A 549 39.04 16.66 31.77
N GLU A 550 38.58 16.96 32.98
CA GLU A 550 37.30 17.62 33.20
C GLU A 550 37.37 19.00 32.53
N GLY A 551 37.18 19.02 31.21
CA GLY A 551 36.62 20.18 30.58
C GLY A 551 35.24 20.34 31.18
N LYS A 552 35.05 21.38 32.01
CA LYS A 552 33.73 21.88 32.38
C LYS A 552 32.94 22.14 31.08
N GLN A 553 32.21 21.14 30.61
CA GLN A 553 31.29 21.26 29.49
C GLN A 553 29.94 20.83 30.03
N GLN A 554 29.06 21.82 30.18
CA GLN A 554 27.72 21.68 30.73
C GLN A 554 26.96 20.52 30.05
N ASN A 555 26.11 19.83 30.81
CA ASN A 555 25.32 18.62 30.49
C ASN A 555 24.41 18.74 29.23
N LEU A 556 24.97 18.97 28.05
CA LEU A 556 24.24 19.09 26.78
C LEU A 556 24.42 17.84 25.91
N ILE A 557 23.31 17.16 25.62
CA ILE A 557 23.27 16.04 24.67
C ILE A 557 23.43 16.57 23.25
N LYS A 558 24.56 16.26 22.62
CA LYS A 558 24.87 16.66 21.23
C LYS A 558 24.33 15.68 20.17
N THR A 559 23.93 14.48 20.57
CA THR A 559 23.41 13.45 19.67
C THR A 559 21.92 13.64 19.41
N ASN A 560 21.37 12.91 18.45
CA ASN A 560 19.94 12.93 18.12
C ASN A 560 19.08 12.14 19.11
N LYS A 561 19.65 11.72 20.25
CA LYS A 561 18.93 10.97 21.27
C LYS A 561 17.84 11.81 21.91
N PHE A 562 16.81 11.13 22.43
CA PHE A 562 15.88 11.78 23.34
C PHE A 562 16.63 12.33 24.55
N VAL A 563 16.28 13.56 24.92
CA VAL A 563 16.86 14.18 26.11
C VAL A 563 16.12 13.65 27.33
N MET A 564 16.88 13.20 28.34
CA MET A 564 16.29 12.74 29.59
C MET A 564 15.55 13.89 30.30
N PRO A 565 14.53 13.58 31.14
CA PRO A 565 13.80 14.59 31.90
C PRO A 565 14.75 15.54 32.63
N ASN A 566 14.48 16.85 32.53
CA ASN A 566 15.29 17.91 33.15
C ASN A 566 16.75 18.02 32.68
N LYS A 567 17.14 17.32 31.61
CA LYS A 567 18.41 17.54 30.91
C LYS A 567 18.19 18.41 29.67
N PHE A 568 19.29 18.85 29.07
CA PHE A 568 19.27 19.68 27.87
C PHE A 568 20.02 19.00 26.72
N GLY A 569 19.61 19.30 25.50
CA GLY A 569 20.26 18.88 24.26
C GLY A 569 20.34 20.04 23.28
N ILE A 570 21.13 19.85 22.23
CA ILE A 570 21.26 20.85 21.16
C ILE A 570 20.15 20.70 20.12
N LEU A 571 19.71 21.82 19.54
CA LEU A 571 18.80 21.84 18.39
C LEU A 571 19.53 21.47 17.10
N PRO A 572 18.81 21.03 16.04
CA PRO A 572 19.37 20.93 14.70
C PRO A 572 19.97 22.26 14.26
N LEU A 573 21.14 22.21 13.59
CA LEU A 573 21.96 23.38 13.26
C LEU A 573 21.18 24.51 12.55
N ASN A 574 20.24 24.16 11.68
CA ASN A 574 19.46 25.16 10.94
C ASN A 574 18.36 25.83 11.78
N ILE A 575 17.76 25.11 12.75
CA ILE A 575 16.83 25.70 13.72
C ILE A 575 17.62 26.57 14.70
N ASP A 576 18.76 26.10 15.19
CA ASP A 576 19.64 26.87 16.08
C ASP A 576 20.07 28.19 15.43
N LYS A 577 20.57 28.13 14.18
CA LYS A 577 20.89 29.33 13.38
C LYS A 577 19.69 30.26 13.18
N MET A 578 18.50 29.71 12.96
CA MET A 578 17.28 30.51 12.84
C MET A 578 17.03 31.30 14.13
N PHE A 579 17.10 30.67 15.29
CA PHE A 579 16.93 31.37 16.57
C PHE A 579 18.06 32.36 16.86
N GLN A 580 19.31 32.08 16.48
CA GLN A 580 20.43 33.02 16.59
C GLN A 580 20.25 34.28 15.71
N ILE A 581 19.53 34.18 14.60
CA ILE A 581 19.20 35.36 13.76
C ILE A 581 18.06 36.16 14.40
N ILE A 582 17.12 35.48 15.04
CA ILE A 582 15.90 36.05 15.61
C ILE A 582 16.16 36.73 16.97
N ASP A 583 17.02 36.14 17.78
CA ASP A 583 17.41 36.62 19.09
C ASP A 583 18.67 37.48 18.99
N THR A 584 18.55 38.75 19.35
CA THR A 584 19.65 39.73 19.23
C THR A 584 20.62 39.68 20.41
N GLU A 585 20.29 38.96 21.49
CA GLU A 585 21.14 38.87 22.67
C GLU A 585 22.13 37.70 22.55
N LYS A 586 23.42 38.02 22.48
CA LYS A 586 24.49 37.05 22.17
C LYS A 586 24.84 36.09 23.31
N ASP A 587 24.38 36.35 24.53
CA ASP A 587 24.70 35.54 25.72
C ASP A 587 23.72 34.37 25.93
N TYR A 588 22.71 34.25 25.06
CA TYR A 588 21.69 33.22 25.13
C TYR A 588 21.85 32.20 24.00
N ILE A 589 21.63 30.94 24.34
CA ILE A 589 21.55 29.82 23.41
C ILE A 589 20.18 29.17 23.48
N PHE A 590 19.75 28.55 22.38
CA PHE A 590 18.51 27.78 22.33
C PHE A 590 18.82 26.29 22.43
N VAL A 591 18.16 25.63 23.39
CA VAL A 591 18.37 24.22 23.71
C VAL A 591 17.04 23.50 23.77
N ARG A 592 17.04 22.18 23.54
CA ARG A 592 15.86 21.33 23.75
C ARG A 592 15.94 20.69 25.14
N LYS A 593 14.88 20.81 25.93
CA LYS A 593 14.75 20.20 27.25
C LYS A 593 13.89 18.94 27.15
N GLY A 594 14.40 17.86 27.72
CA GLY A 594 13.68 16.60 27.82
C GLY A 594 12.58 16.65 28.88
N VAL A 595 11.44 16.05 28.56
CA VAL A 595 10.30 15.84 29.47
C VAL A 595 10.16 14.34 29.80
N VAL A 596 9.21 14.00 30.68
CA VAL A 596 8.92 12.61 31.04
C VAL A 596 8.63 11.77 29.79
N ASP A 597 9.24 10.58 29.74
CA ASP A 597 9.05 9.62 28.65
C ASP A 597 7.62 9.08 28.65
N THR A 598 6.75 9.68 27.85
CA THR A 598 5.35 9.27 27.70
C THR A 598 4.83 9.56 26.29
N LYS A 599 3.74 8.87 25.93
CA LYS A 599 2.92 9.17 24.75
C LYS A 599 2.21 10.53 24.83
N ASN A 600 2.23 11.17 26.00
CA ASN A 600 1.65 12.47 26.28
C ASN A 600 2.71 13.58 26.39
N SER A 601 3.94 13.33 25.90
CA SER A 601 5.05 14.30 25.96
C SER A 601 4.68 15.70 25.45
N PHE A 602 3.73 15.83 24.51
CA PHE A 602 3.20 17.12 24.07
C PHE A 602 2.50 17.88 25.22
N ILE A 603 1.58 17.23 25.93
CA ILE A 603 0.88 17.80 27.10
C ILE A 603 1.90 18.15 28.18
N THR A 604 2.84 17.25 28.47
CA THR A 604 3.88 17.45 29.48
C THR A 604 4.73 18.68 29.16
N CYS A 605 5.17 18.86 27.90
CA CYS A 605 5.93 20.04 27.49
C CYS A 605 5.20 21.36 27.78
N VAL A 606 3.90 21.43 27.45
CA VAL A 606 3.11 22.65 27.63
C VAL A 606 2.82 22.91 29.12
N ALA A 607 2.44 21.88 29.86
CA ALA A 607 2.22 21.97 31.30
C ALA A 607 3.49 22.41 32.04
N GLU A 608 4.63 21.83 31.68
CA GLU A 608 5.92 22.15 32.29
C GLU A 608 6.37 23.58 31.95
N ALA A 609 6.21 24.02 30.70
CA ALA A 609 6.52 25.39 30.30
C ALA A 609 5.72 26.40 31.13
N LEU A 610 4.42 26.15 31.33
CA LEU A 610 3.49 26.99 32.09
C LEU A 610 3.59 26.81 33.61
N LYS A 611 4.46 25.91 34.10
CA LYS A 611 4.55 25.53 35.51
C LYS A 611 3.21 25.09 36.12
N GLN A 612 2.34 24.49 35.29
CA GLN A 612 1.09 23.91 35.76
C GLN A 612 1.35 22.49 36.26
N ASN A 613 0.85 22.19 37.46
CA ASN A 613 1.02 20.88 38.05
C ASN A 613 0.00 19.90 37.44
N VAL A 614 0.38 19.27 36.33
CA VAL A 614 -0.39 18.17 35.73
C VAL A 614 0.18 16.87 36.27
N GLU A 615 -0.32 16.43 37.42
CA GLU A 615 0.14 15.21 38.10
C GLU A 615 -0.16 13.95 37.25
N ASP A 616 -1.24 13.99 36.46
CA ASP A 616 -1.69 12.88 35.63
C ASP A 616 -2.17 13.38 34.25
N THR A 617 -1.33 13.17 33.23
CA THR A 617 -1.66 13.51 31.84
C THR A 617 -2.75 12.62 31.24
N ASP A 618 -2.90 11.38 31.72
CA ASP A 618 -3.92 10.45 31.25
C ASP A 618 -5.30 10.88 31.74
N ARG A 619 -5.40 11.31 33.00
CA ARG A 619 -6.62 11.94 33.54
C ARG A 619 -6.97 13.22 32.79
N LEU A 620 -5.99 14.08 32.49
CA LEU A 620 -6.24 15.30 31.72
C LEU A 620 -6.81 14.98 30.32
N ARG A 621 -6.34 13.92 29.66
CA ARG A 621 -6.92 13.48 28.38
C ARG A 621 -8.40 13.11 28.52
N LEU A 622 -8.78 12.40 29.58
CA LEU A 622 -10.19 12.08 29.85
C LEU A 622 -11.03 13.35 30.07
N GLU A 623 -10.50 14.34 30.78
CA GLU A 623 -11.16 15.64 31.00
C GLU A 623 -11.31 16.47 29.72
N LEU A 624 -10.36 16.34 28.78
CA LEU A 624 -10.37 17.00 27.48
C LEU A 624 -11.25 16.28 26.44
N ALA A 625 -11.67 15.05 26.70
CA ALA A 625 -12.44 14.23 25.77
C ALA A 625 -13.95 14.55 25.79
N THR A 626 -14.29 15.84 25.62
CA THR A 626 -15.67 16.32 25.51
C THR A 626 -16.00 16.76 24.09
N PRO A 627 -17.28 16.78 23.68
CA PRO A 627 -17.68 17.23 22.35
C PRO A 627 -17.21 18.66 22.00
N GLU A 628 -17.18 19.57 22.97
CA GLU A 628 -16.75 20.96 22.77
C GLU A 628 -15.25 21.09 22.50
N TYR A 629 -14.42 20.28 23.16
CA TYR A 629 -12.99 20.24 22.92
C TYR A 629 -12.65 19.46 21.65
N ALA A 630 -13.36 18.36 21.38
CA ALA A 630 -13.21 17.60 20.15
C ALA A 630 -13.51 18.45 18.90
N ALA A 631 -14.51 19.34 18.97
CA ALA A 631 -14.82 20.27 17.90
C ALA A 631 -13.65 21.23 17.56
N LEU A 632 -12.81 21.61 18.52
CA LEU A 632 -11.62 22.44 18.28
C LEU A 632 -10.61 21.78 17.35
N CYS A 633 -10.52 20.44 17.40
CA CYS A 633 -9.58 19.66 16.61
C CYS A 633 -10.07 19.42 15.17
N LYS A 634 -11.30 19.83 14.81
CA LYS A 634 -11.88 19.52 13.50
C LYS A 634 -11.13 20.14 12.33
N GLN A 635 -10.32 21.17 12.54
CA GLN A 635 -9.46 21.70 11.49
C GLN A 635 -8.32 20.72 11.15
N GLU A 636 -7.72 20.12 12.18
CA GLU A 636 -6.61 19.17 12.07
C GLU A 636 -7.08 17.72 11.78
N LEU A 637 -8.28 17.40 12.25
CA LEU A 637 -8.98 16.12 12.12
C LEU A 637 -10.27 16.29 11.30
N PHE A 638 -10.17 17.01 10.18
CA PHE A 638 -11.31 17.34 9.28
C PHE A 638 -12.02 16.12 8.69
N ASP A 639 -11.34 14.99 8.70
CA ASP A 639 -11.76 13.70 8.20
C ASP A 639 -12.37 12.80 9.28
N HIS A 640 -12.42 13.25 10.54
CA HIS A 640 -12.97 12.50 11.66
C HIS A 640 -14.30 13.10 12.15
N SER A 641 -15.18 12.22 12.62
CA SER A 641 -16.36 12.55 13.41
C SER A 641 -15.97 13.00 14.83
N ILE A 642 -16.87 13.70 15.53
CA ILE A 642 -16.64 14.12 16.92
C ILE A 642 -16.40 12.91 17.84
N SER A 643 -17.14 11.82 17.66
CA SER A 643 -16.96 10.60 18.44
C SER A 643 -15.57 9.99 18.25
N GLU A 644 -15.10 9.87 17.01
CA GLU A 644 -13.75 9.33 16.74
C GLU A 644 -12.65 10.23 17.32
N ILE A 645 -12.84 11.56 17.29
CA ILE A 645 -11.90 12.50 17.92
C ILE A 645 -11.89 12.31 19.44
N ILE A 646 -13.06 12.18 20.07
CA ILE A 646 -13.18 11.89 21.51
C ILE A 646 -12.45 10.60 21.86
N ASP A 647 -12.67 9.53 21.10
CA ASP A 647 -12.03 8.23 21.35
C ASP A 647 -10.51 8.32 21.20
N LYS A 648 -10.02 9.05 20.18
CA LYS A 648 -8.59 9.34 20.02
C LYS A 648 -8.01 10.15 21.17
N ILE A 649 -8.75 11.13 21.70
CA ILE A 649 -8.30 11.89 22.86
C ILE A 649 -8.21 10.97 24.08
N LYS A 650 -9.18 10.07 24.31
CA LYS A 650 -9.19 9.14 25.45
C LYS A 650 -8.13 8.04 25.39
N ASP A 651 -7.69 7.65 24.19
CA ASP A 651 -6.80 6.50 24.03
C ASP A 651 -5.33 6.80 24.39
N ASN A 652 -4.96 6.47 25.64
CA ASN A 652 -3.60 6.63 26.16
C ASN A 652 -2.57 5.69 25.49
N THR A 653 -3.02 4.71 24.69
CA THR A 653 -2.13 3.85 23.90
C THR A 653 -1.66 4.53 22.61
N ILE A 654 -2.28 5.63 22.21
CA ILE A 654 -1.91 6.40 21.03
C ILE A 654 -1.09 7.63 21.44
N TYR A 655 -0.06 7.93 20.66
CA TYR A 655 0.74 9.14 20.81
C TYR A 655 -0.12 10.41 20.60
N PHE A 656 -0.16 11.29 21.59
CA PHE A 656 -0.93 12.53 21.56
C PHE A 656 -0.22 13.60 20.73
N SER A 657 -0.26 13.44 19.40
CA SER A 657 0.52 14.24 18.47
C SER A 657 0.13 15.73 18.46
N PRO A 658 1.11 16.65 18.48
CA PRO A 658 0.84 18.08 18.39
C PRO A 658 0.21 18.48 17.05
N HIS A 659 0.46 17.73 15.96
CA HIS A 659 -0.14 18.00 14.65
C HIS A 659 -1.67 17.84 14.61
N ASN A 660 -2.25 17.07 15.52
CA ASN A 660 -3.68 16.77 15.59
C ASN A 660 -4.40 17.57 16.67
N PHE A 661 -3.72 17.91 17.77
CA PHE A 661 -4.37 18.41 18.99
C PHE A 661 -3.89 19.81 19.42
N ILE A 662 -3.12 20.52 18.60
CA ILE A 662 -2.62 21.86 18.91
C ILE A 662 -3.72 22.85 19.28
N SER A 663 -4.81 22.92 18.50
CA SER A 663 -5.92 23.86 18.72
C SER A 663 -6.62 23.63 20.06
N LEU A 664 -6.71 22.37 20.48
CA LEU A 664 -7.26 21.97 21.78
C LEU A 664 -6.35 22.43 22.92
N ILE A 665 -5.05 22.13 22.84
CA ILE A 665 -4.07 22.46 23.88
C ILE A 665 -3.84 23.98 23.99
N GLU A 666 -3.75 24.70 22.86
CA GLU A 666 -3.67 26.17 22.86
C GLU A 666 -4.88 26.80 23.56
N THR A 667 -6.08 26.25 23.35
CA THR A 667 -7.33 26.76 23.95
C THR A 667 -7.45 26.40 25.42
N TYR A 668 -7.06 25.18 25.81
CA TYR A 668 -7.11 24.76 27.22
C TYR A 668 -6.13 25.54 28.09
N PHE A 669 -4.87 25.66 27.65
CA PHE A 669 -3.81 26.32 28.41
C PHE A 669 -3.72 27.84 28.17
N ASN A 670 -4.55 28.38 27.28
CA ASN A 670 -4.54 29.78 26.86
C ASN A 670 -3.15 30.29 26.44
N CYS A 671 -2.57 29.64 25.43
CA CYS A 671 -1.23 29.97 24.93
C CYS A 671 -1.17 29.88 23.39
N ASN A 672 -0.03 30.31 22.83
CA ASN A 672 0.34 30.10 21.43
C ASN A 672 1.44 29.03 21.36
N ILE A 673 1.26 28.02 20.52
CA ILE A 673 2.20 26.92 20.33
C ILE A 673 2.73 26.95 18.90
N PHE A 674 4.03 26.71 18.75
CA PHE A 674 4.68 26.54 17.46
C PHE A 674 5.51 25.26 17.45
N ILE A 675 5.29 24.43 16.44
CA ILE A 675 5.89 23.10 16.32
C ILE A 675 7.09 23.17 15.39
N PHE A 676 8.19 22.58 15.84
CA PHE A 676 9.38 22.31 15.06
C PHE A 676 9.58 20.81 14.99
N THR A 677 9.92 20.28 13.82
CA THR A 677 10.12 18.85 13.58
C THR A 677 11.52 18.59 13.04
N ARG A 678 11.92 17.31 12.99
CA ARG A 678 13.19 16.89 12.37
C ARG A 678 12.98 15.96 11.18
N ASN A 679 13.54 16.34 10.03
CA ASN A 679 13.59 15.53 8.82
C ASN A 679 15.03 15.06 8.56
N THR A 680 15.32 13.79 8.85
CA THR A 680 16.64 13.13 8.71
C THR A 680 17.76 13.81 9.52
N ILE A 681 18.39 14.85 8.95
CA ILE A 681 19.53 15.58 9.52
C ILE A 681 19.13 16.99 9.97
N ASN A 682 18.24 17.66 9.24
CA ASN A 682 17.82 19.04 9.47
C ASN A 682 16.49 19.10 10.24
N GLY A 683 16.22 20.25 10.87
CA GLY A 683 14.92 20.56 11.44
C GLY A 683 14.06 21.45 10.54
N GLU A 684 12.78 21.61 10.82
CA GLU A 684 11.91 22.59 10.16
C GLU A 684 10.81 23.08 11.10
N MET A 685 10.24 24.25 10.82
CA MET A 685 8.99 24.68 11.47
C MET A 685 7.83 24.05 10.71
N SER A 686 6.95 23.35 11.41
CA SER A 686 5.90 22.55 10.79
C SER A 686 4.51 23.11 11.06
N LEU A 687 3.66 23.08 10.04
CA LEU A 687 2.24 23.40 10.19
C LEU A 687 1.49 22.17 10.73
N PRO A 688 0.42 22.36 11.51
CA PRO A 688 -0.49 21.28 11.88
C PRO A 688 -1.13 20.66 10.63
N ARG A 689 -1.83 19.53 10.78
CA ARG A 689 -2.57 18.91 9.67
C ARG A 689 -3.72 19.83 9.22
N TYR A 690 -3.98 19.96 7.92
CA TYR A 690 -5.14 20.72 7.41
C TYR A 690 -5.47 20.44 5.94
N ILE A 691 -6.62 20.94 5.51
CA ILE A 691 -7.05 21.01 4.11
C ILE A 691 -7.53 22.44 3.76
N LYS A 692 -7.20 22.92 2.55
CA LYS A 692 -7.60 24.24 1.99
C LYS A 692 -7.30 25.44 2.92
N GLY A 693 -6.05 25.54 3.38
CA GLY A 693 -5.51 26.65 4.18
C GLY A 693 -5.67 26.47 5.69
N TYR A 694 -4.65 26.89 6.45
CA TYR A 694 -4.64 26.81 7.92
C TYR A 694 -5.05 28.14 8.55
N TYR A 695 -6.19 28.15 9.24
CA TYR A 695 -6.69 29.34 9.92
C TYR A 695 -6.25 29.28 11.38
N LYS A 696 -5.81 30.42 11.92
CA LYS A 696 -5.40 30.54 13.33
C LYS A 696 -5.99 31.81 13.93
N TYR A 697 -6.45 31.73 15.17
CA TYR A 697 -6.92 32.91 15.92
C TYR A 697 -5.75 33.79 16.31
N GLU A 698 -5.94 35.11 16.26
CA GLU A 698 -4.98 36.03 16.89
C GLU A 698 -5.17 35.97 18.41
N ARG A 699 -4.16 35.47 19.13
CA ARG A 699 -4.16 35.38 20.59
C ARG A 699 -2.99 36.18 21.14
N LYS A 700 -3.27 37.19 21.95
CA LYS A 700 -2.24 38.00 22.62
C LYS A 700 -1.71 37.31 23.87
N GLU A 701 -1.35 36.04 23.72
CA GLU A 701 -0.95 35.15 24.80
C GLU A 701 0.50 34.72 24.66
N GLN A 702 1.02 34.17 25.75
CA GLN A 702 2.34 33.59 25.85
C GLN A 702 2.63 32.54 24.77
N CYS A 703 3.83 32.54 24.21
CA CYS A 703 4.29 31.65 23.15
C CYS A 703 5.20 30.55 23.70
N ILE A 704 4.97 29.32 23.25
CA ILE A 704 5.70 28.11 23.60
C ILE A 704 6.20 27.44 22.31
N PHE A 705 7.44 26.98 22.32
CA PHE A 705 8.08 26.36 21.16
C PHE A 705 8.38 24.89 21.47
N ILE A 706 7.90 23.99 20.62
CA ILE A 706 7.96 22.54 20.84
C ILE A 706 8.76 21.90 19.72
N PHE A 707 9.61 20.93 20.07
CA PHE A 707 10.42 20.16 19.13
C PHE A 707 9.98 18.69 19.13
N GLU A 708 9.44 18.20 18.01
CA GLU A 708 9.02 16.81 17.83
C GLU A 708 10.03 16.03 16.97
N HIS A 709 10.47 14.86 17.45
CA HIS A 709 11.39 13.99 16.70
C HIS A 709 11.28 12.51 17.11
N ILE A 710 11.85 11.61 16.30
CA ILE A 710 11.81 10.14 16.52
C ILE A 710 13.03 9.60 17.27
N GLY A 711 13.91 10.47 17.78
CA GLY A 711 15.16 10.06 18.42
C GLY A 711 16.20 9.55 17.42
N SER A 712 17.19 8.83 17.94
CA SER A 712 18.23 8.12 17.19
C SER A 712 17.87 6.64 17.02
N GLU A 713 18.55 5.93 16.11
CA GLU A 713 18.38 4.47 15.94
C GLU A 713 18.56 3.71 17.27
N SER A 714 19.47 4.16 18.13
CA SER A 714 19.71 3.54 19.45
C SER A 714 18.58 3.74 20.46
N ASP A 715 17.61 4.63 20.20
CA ASP A 715 16.45 4.81 21.07
C ASP A 715 15.34 3.77 20.79
N ASN A 716 15.43 3.01 19.68
CA ASN A 716 14.44 2.00 19.28
C ASN A 716 12.98 2.51 19.35
N ALA A 717 12.77 3.79 19.06
CA ALA A 717 11.50 4.48 19.26
C ALA A 717 10.45 4.03 18.25
N LYS A 718 9.26 3.65 18.73
CA LYS A 718 8.10 3.31 17.88
C LYS A 718 7.22 4.52 17.54
N TYR A 719 7.38 5.62 18.26
CA TYR A 719 6.56 6.83 18.11
C TYR A 719 7.40 8.09 18.40
N PRO A 720 7.06 9.25 17.79
CA PRO A 720 7.75 10.52 18.04
C PRO A 720 7.56 11.02 19.47
N ARG A 721 8.44 11.89 19.95
CA ARG A 721 8.30 12.58 21.24
C ARG A 721 8.51 14.07 21.10
N CYS A 722 7.80 14.83 21.93
CA CYS A 722 7.98 16.27 22.06
C CYS A 722 9.01 16.60 23.15
N GLU A 723 9.82 17.60 22.88
CA GLU A 723 10.74 18.26 23.81
C GLU A 723 10.51 19.77 23.77
N LEU A 724 10.83 20.48 24.85
CA LEU A 724 10.59 21.90 24.96
C LEU A 724 11.79 22.69 24.42
N ILE A 725 11.57 23.68 23.56
CA ILE A 725 12.64 24.59 23.14
C ILE A 725 12.74 25.73 24.15
N CYS A 726 13.90 25.82 24.80
CA CYS A 726 14.16 26.77 25.87
C CYS A 726 15.28 27.73 25.45
N ARG A 727 15.18 28.97 25.90
CA ARG A 727 16.25 29.96 25.79
C ARG A 727 17.03 29.97 27.11
N TRP A 728 18.32 29.68 27.04
CA TRP A 728 19.18 29.48 28.21
C TRP A 728 20.42 30.38 28.14
N LYS A 729 20.72 31.08 29.24
CA LYS A 729 21.94 31.86 29.36
C LYS A 729 23.11 30.96 29.76
N GLU A 730 24.09 30.80 28.89
CA GLU A 730 25.21 29.85 29.10
C GLU A 730 26.00 30.16 30.39
N THR A 731 26.03 31.43 30.80
CA THR A 731 26.75 31.88 32.00
C THR A 731 25.99 31.67 33.32
N GLU A 732 24.69 31.37 33.28
CA GLU A 732 23.83 31.25 34.47
C GLU A 732 22.95 29.99 34.36
N SER A 733 23.31 28.94 35.11
CA SER A 733 22.62 27.64 35.06
C SER A 733 21.14 27.67 35.46
N THR A 734 20.67 28.72 36.12
CA THR A 734 19.28 28.89 36.58
C THR A 734 18.43 29.78 35.67
N ASN A 735 19.04 30.50 34.72
CA ASN A 735 18.35 31.49 33.88
C ASN A 735 17.86 30.84 32.57
N ILE A 736 16.73 30.13 32.68
CA ILE A 736 16.10 29.41 31.57
C ILE A 736 14.69 29.97 31.34
N GLN A 737 14.42 30.39 30.11
CA GLN A 737 13.12 30.86 29.67
C GLN A 737 12.43 29.77 28.83
N TYR A 738 11.26 29.35 29.32
CA TYR A 738 10.39 28.34 28.70
C TYR A 738 9.24 28.95 27.90
N ILE A 739 8.90 30.20 28.22
CA ILE A 739 7.77 30.92 27.69
C ILE A 739 8.23 32.29 27.23
N PHE A 740 7.67 32.74 26.11
CA PHE A 740 8.00 34.02 25.51
C PHE A 740 6.74 34.89 25.46
N SER A 741 6.83 36.15 25.88
CA SER A 741 5.68 37.06 25.81
C SER A 741 5.24 37.24 24.35
N TYR A 742 3.96 37.55 24.14
CA TYR A 742 3.43 37.80 22.80
C TYR A 742 4.24 38.88 22.07
N ASP A 743 4.57 39.98 22.75
CA ASP A 743 5.27 41.12 22.15
C ASP A 743 6.81 41.00 22.17
N SER A 744 7.38 39.88 22.62
CA SER A 744 8.84 39.68 22.55
C SER A 744 9.32 39.60 21.10
N GLY A 745 10.52 40.13 20.82
CA GLY A 745 11.13 40.08 19.49
C GLY A 745 11.22 38.65 18.92
N ILE A 746 11.50 37.67 19.80
CA ILE A 746 11.53 36.25 19.44
C ILE A 746 10.16 35.78 18.96
N SER A 747 9.11 36.00 19.75
CA SER A 747 7.74 35.60 19.39
C SER A 747 7.24 36.29 18.13
N ILE A 748 7.55 37.58 17.92
CA ILE A 748 7.18 38.32 16.72
C ILE A 748 7.81 37.69 15.48
N ASN A 749 9.11 37.42 15.52
CA ASN A 749 9.83 36.85 14.38
C ASN A 749 9.40 35.40 14.08
N VAL A 750 9.19 34.57 15.11
CA VAL A 750 8.65 33.20 14.92
C VAL A 750 7.25 33.24 14.31
N ARG A 751 6.37 34.16 14.76
CA ARG A 751 5.06 34.38 14.13
C ARG A 751 5.17 34.83 12.68
N ASN A 752 6.10 35.73 12.36
CA ASN A 752 6.31 36.16 10.98
C ASN A 752 6.71 34.99 10.08
N ILE A 753 7.58 34.09 10.55
CA ILE A 753 7.94 32.87 9.82
C ILE A 753 6.71 31.97 9.65
N PHE A 754 5.97 31.73 10.73
CA PHE A 754 4.73 30.94 10.68
C PHE A 754 3.70 31.52 9.70
N ASP A 755 3.57 32.85 9.66
CA ASP A 755 2.68 33.58 8.76
C ASP A 755 3.05 33.39 7.29
N GLN A 756 4.36 33.39 6.98
CA GLN A 756 4.82 33.08 5.63
C GLN A 756 4.54 31.61 5.28
N LEU A 757 4.72 30.68 6.22
CA LEU A 757 4.45 29.25 5.99
C LEU A 757 2.96 28.97 5.71
N ARG A 758 2.06 29.60 6.46
CA ARG A 758 0.61 29.42 6.28
C ARG A 758 0.00 30.28 5.17
N LYS A 759 0.80 31.12 4.50
CA LYS A 759 0.32 32.13 3.54
C LYS A 759 -0.45 31.46 2.42
N THR A 760 -1.77 31.60 2.48
CA THR A 760 -2.73 31.00 1.56
C THR A 760 -3.77 32.04 1.18
N TYR A 761 -4.40 31.88 0.02
CA TYR A 761 -5.34 32.87 -0.52
C TYR A 761 -6.74 32.27 -0.64
N THR A 762 -7.75 33.07 -0.27
CA THR A 762 -9.15 32.80 -0.60
C THR A 762 -9.55 33.80 -1.69
N LEU A 763 -9.69 33.31 -2.93
CA LEU A 763 -9.81 34.16 -4.12
C LEU A 763 -8.63 35.15 -4.20
N ASN A 764 -8.89 36.46 -4.15
CA ASN A 764 -7.89 37.51 -4.22
C ASN A 764 -7.43 38.04 -2.85
N LYS A 765 -7.77 37.36 -1.73
CA LYS A 765 -7.44 37.83 -0.37
C LYS A 765 -6.57 36.83 0.38
N PRO A 766 -5.43 37.26 0.96
CA PRO A 766 -4.64 36.39 1.82
C PRO A 766 -5.42 36.08 3.10
N ILE A 767 -5.36 34.83 3.54
CA ILE A 767 -5.91 34.37 4.82
C ILE A 767 -5.05 34.98 5.92
N LYS A 768 -5.66 35.85 6.73
CA LYS A 768 -5.00 36.51 7.87
C LYS A 768 -5.24 35.72 9.15
N TYR A 769 -4.66 36.16 10.27
CA TYR A 769 -5.11 35.69 11.58
C TYR A 769 -6.58 36.08 11.78
N THR A 770 -7.38 35.20 12.37
CA THR A 770 -8.78 35.46 12.66
C THR A 770 -8.89 36.31 13.92
N THR A 771 -9.50 37.50 13.79
CA THR A 771 -9.88 38.35 14.93
C THR A 771 -11.39 38.31 15.07
N PHE A 772 -11.87 37.60 16.09
CA PHE A 772 -13.30 37.34 16.28
C PHE A 772 -13.68 37.37 17.75
N ASN A 773 -13.87 38.57 18.27
CA ASN A 773 -14.02 38.82 19.71
C ASN A 773 -15.48 38.75 20.15
N ILE A 774 -16.12 37.57 20.05
CA ILE A 774 -17.50 37.39 20.51
C ILE A 774 -17.59 37.14 22.02
N ASN A 775 -16.56 36.52 22.62
CA ASN A 775 -16.69 35.92 23.94
C ASN A 775 -16.25 36.77 25.13
N ILE A 776 -15.49 37.85 24.91
CA ILE A 776 -14.70 38.44 26.01
C ILE A 776 -15.54 39.33 26.96
N ASN A 777 -16.77 39.76 26.60
CA ASN A 777 -17.50 40.75 27.42
C ASN A 777 -19.03 40.62 27.51
N LEU A 778 -19.66 39.56 26.97
CA LEU A 778 -21.10 39.62 26.66
C LEU A 778 -22.00 38.57 27.33
N ASN A 779 -21.48 37.56 28.03
CA ASN A 779 -22.26 36.42 28.58
C ASN A 779 -23.20 35.76 27.55
N LEU A 780 -22.78 35.69 26.28
CA LEU A 780 -23.55 35.01 25.24
C LEU A 780 -23.32 33.50 25.34
N LYS A 781 -24.40 32.73 25.49
CA LYS A 781 -24.34 31.27 25.51
C LYS A 781 -24.29 30.73 24.08
N PHE A 782 -23.25 29.99 23.74
CA PHE A 782 -23.18 29.25 22.48
C PHE A 782 -24.10 28.03 22.57
N ASN A 783 -24.90 27.83 21.52
CA ASN A 783 -25.68 26.60 21.34
C ASN A 783 -24.86 25.56 20.56
N GLY A 784 -24.11 26.00 19.54
CA GLY A 784 -23.26 25.14 18.73
C GLY A 784 -22.72 25.85 17.49
N GLN A 785 -21.99 25.11 16.67
CA GLN A 785 -21.40 25.59 15.42
C GLN A 785 -21.55 24.55 14.31
N TYR A 786 -21.72 24.99 13.07
CA TYR A 786 -21.59 24.10 11.91
C TYR A 786 -20.17 24.23 11.33
N ILE A 787 -19.52 23.10 11.15
CA ILE A 787 -18.17 22.97 10.62
C ILE A 787 -18.26 22.34 9.23
N ASP A 788 -17.64 22.96 8.24
CA ASP A 788 -17.63 22.43 6.88
C ASP A 788 -16.72 21.20 6.73
N THR A 789 -16.76 20.57 5.56
CA THR A 789 -15.94 19.40 5.23
C THR A 789 -14.43 19.67 5.17
N TYR A 790 -14.01 20.95 5.30
CA TYR A 790 -12.62 21.36 5.41
C TYR A 790 -12.21 21.68 6.85
N GLY A 791 -13.09 21.42 7.82
CA GLY A 791 -12.84 21.66 9.24
C GLY A 791 -12.93 23.13 9.65
N LYS A 792 -13.67 23.97 8.91
CA LYS A 792 -13.83 25.41 9.18
C LYS A 792 -15.26 25.75 9.58
N THR A 793 -15.42 26.61 10.58
CA THR A 793 -16.75 27.05 11.02
C THR A 793 -17.37 28.03 10.03
N ARG A 794 -18.64 27.75 9.67
CA ARG A 794 -19.44 28.57 8.74
C ARG A 794 -20.67 29.19 9.38
N LEU A 795 -21.14 28.61 10.47
CA LEU A 795 -22.35 29.01 11.18
C LEU A 795 -22.12 28.88 12.67
N LEU A 796 -22.55 29.89 13.41
CA LEU A 796 -22.61 29.86 14.86
C LEU A 796 -24.05 30.07 15.32
N GLN A 797 -24.50 29.23 16.25
CA GLN A 797 -25.76 29.42 16.94
C GLN A 797 -25.51 29.87 18.36
N LEU A 798 -26.21 30.94 18.74
CA LEU A 798 -26.11 31.54 20.07
C LEU A 798 -27.48 31.86 20.62
N VAL A 799 -27.61 31.84 21.95
CA VAL A 799 -28.83 32.22 22.65
C VAL A 799 -28.71 33.68 23.08
N TYR A 800 -29.60 34.53 22.55
CA TYR A 800 -29.69 35.95 22.89
C TYR A 800 -31.13 36.32 23.21
N ASN A 801 -31.37 36.91 24.39
CA ASN A 801 -32.71 37.20 24.92
C ASN A 801 -33.66 36.00 24.84
N GLN A 802 -33.19 34.81 25.27
CA GLN A 802 -33.93 33.53 25.23
C GLN A 802 -34.32 33.05 23.83
N LYS A 803 -33.86 33.71 22.75
CA LYS A 803 -34.07 33.30 21.37
C LYS A 803 -32.78 32.73 20.78
N LEU A 804 -32.93 31.70 19.97
CA LEU A 804 -31.84 31.17 19.17
C LEU A 804 -31.56 32.12 18.00
N VAL A 805 -30.30 32.47 17.81
CA VAL A 805 -29.85 33.35 16.73
C VAL A 805 -28.74 32.68 15.95
N THR A 806 -28.78 32.84 14.63
CA THR A 806 -27.74 32.35 13.71
C THR A 806 -26.84 33.48 13.26
N LEU A 807 -25.53 33.27 13.36
CA LEU A 807 -24.50 34.07 12.71
C LEU A 807 -23.83 33.22 11.63
N LEU A 808 -23.92 33.64 10.38
CA LEU A 808 -23.14 33.04 9.30
C LEU A 808 -21.81 33.77 9.20
N THR A 809 -20.71 33.03 9.11
CA THR A 809 -19.36 33.59 9.10
C THR A 809 -18.64 33.26 7.80
N THR A 810 -17.72 34.13 7.37
CA THR A 810 -16.58 33.66 6.56
C THR A 810 -15.87 32.51 7.30
N PRO A 811 -15.14 31.62 6.60
CA PRO A 811 -14.50 30.49 7.26
C PRO A 811 -13.57 30.98 8.39
N ILE A 812 -13.73 30.38 9.56
CA ILE A 812 -12.91 30.63 10.77
C ILE A 812 -12.51 29.28 11.40
N PRO A 813 -11.46 29.24 12.24
CA PRO A 813 -11.15 28.03 13.00
C PRO A 813 -12.30 27.67 13.96
N PRO A 814 -12.51 26.39 14.28
CA PRO A 814 -13.54 25.99 15.23
C PRO A 814 -13.40 26.66 16.60
N LEU A 815 -14.54 26.91 17.25
CA LEU A 815 -14.61 27.46 18.61
C LEU A 815 -14.85 26.34 19.63
N LYS A 816 -14.66 26.63 20.92
CA LYS A 816 -14.98 25.70 22.01
C LYS A 816 -16.50 25.64 22.22
N THR A 817 -17.19 24.89 21.38
CA THR A 817 -18.63 24.61 21.43
C THR A 817 -18.94 23.38 20.58
N ILE A 818 -20.10 22.75 20.79
CA ILE A 818 -20.48 21.52 20.10
C ILE A 818 -20.65 21.73 18.58
N GLU A 819 -20.33 20.70 17.79
CA GLU A 819 -20.66 20.64 16.36
C GLU A 819 -22.16 20.36 16.17
N LEU A 820 -22.78 21.04 15.20
CA LEU A 820 -24.17 20.83 14.80
C LEU A 820 -24.22 19.90 13.59
N ASP A 821 -25.11 18.92 13.62
CA ASP A 821 -25.27 17.95 12.52
C ASP A 821 -25.82 18.58 11.22
N THR A 822 -26.58 19.67 11.35
CA THR A 822 -27.26 20.31 10.22
C THR A 822 -26.93 21.79 10.13
N PHE A 823 -26.90 22.30 8.89
CA PHE A 823 -26.73 23.71 8.61
C PHE A 823 -28.05 24.47 8.82
N ALA A 824 -28.59 24.48 10.04
CA ALA A 824 -29.90 25.06 10.34
C ALA A 824 -29.84 26.58 10.61
N ILE A 825 -30.52 27.36 9.77
CA ILE A 825 -30.62 28.82 9.90
C ILE A 825 -31.87 29.23 10.67
N THR A 826 -31.68 30.03 11.71
CA THR A 826 -32.77 30.70 12.43
C THR A 826 -32.83 32.17 12.02
N LYS A 827 -34.00 32.61 11.55
CA LYS A 827 -34.29 34.00 11.22
C LYS A 827 -34.86 34.72 12.44
N ILE A 828 -34.45 35.96 12.67
CA ILE A 828 -34.90 36.76 13.82
C ILE A 828 -35.50 38.10 13.40
N ASP A 829 -36.24 38.73 14.31
CA ASP A 829 -36.73 40.10 14.12
C ASP A 829 -35.59 41.09 13.94
N ILE A 830 -35.80 42.10 13.11
CA ILE A 830 -34.77 43.08 12.74
C ILE A 830 -34.28 43.90 13.94
N LYS A 831 -35.15 44.24 14.90
CA LYS A 831 -34.74 44.99 16.10
C LYS A 831 -33.80 44.14 16.96
N LEU A 832 -34.10 42.84 17.08
CA LEU A 832 -33.24 41.90 17.78
C LEU A 832 -31.88 41.76 17.07
N ALA A 833 -31.88 41.69 15.73
CA ALA A 833 -30.66 41.58 14.94
C ALA A 833 -29.74 42.81 15.09
N LEU A 834 -30.31 44.01 15.05
CA LEU A 834 -29.54 45.26 15.25
C LEU A 834 -29.01 45.39 16.69
N ASN A 835 -29.82 45.02 17.69
CA ASN A 835 -29.37 44.99 19.09
C ASN A 835 -28.22 44.00 19.30
N LEU A 836 -28.33 42.80 18.71
CA LEU A 836 -27.25 41.82 18.74
C LEU A 836 -26.00 42.33 18.02
N ALA A 837 -26.14 42.92 16.83
CA ALA A 837 -25.03 43.49 16.09
C ALA A 837 -24.30 44.57 16.90
N SER A 838 -25.04 45.47 17.56
CA SER A 838 -24.46 46.48 18.46
C SER A 838 -23.75 45.84 19.65
N ARG A 839 -24.36 44.82 20.28
CA ARG A 839 -23.78 44.11 21.43
C ARG A 839 -22.48 43.40 21.05
N LEU A 840 -22.42 42.80 19.86
CA LEU A 840 -21.25 42.14 19.29
C LEU A 840 -20.19 43.11 18.74
N LYS A 841 -20.42 44.43 18.80
CA LYS A 841 -19.60 45.45 18.16
C LYS A 841 -19.40 45.17 16.65
N MET A 842 -20.44 44.63 16.01
CA MET A 842 -20.45 44.38 14.58
C MET A 842 -20.55 45.70 13.81
N ILE A 843 -19.61 45.96 12.91
CA ILE A 843 -19.67 47.09 11.98
C ILE A 843 -20.57 46.66 10.82
N VAL A 844 -21.84 47.08 10.85
CA VAL A 844 -22.80 46.78 9.79
C VAL A 844 -22.40 47.52 8.52
N SER A 845 -22.16 46.79 7.44
CA SER A 845 -21.70 47.33 6.16
C SER A 845 -22.77 47.36 5.08
N GLY A 846 -23.86 46.61 5.25
CA GLY A 846 -24.92 46.54 4.26
C GLY A 846 -26.05 45.58 4.64
N GLN A 847 -27.04 45.53 3.76
CA GLN A 847 -28.22 44.69 3.87
C GLN A 847 -28.56 44.06 2.51
N THR A 848 -29.10 42.83 2.53
CA THR A 848 -29.52 42.13 1.31
C THR A 848 -31.03 42.19 1.15
N VAL A 849 -31.50 42.70 0.01
CA VAL A 849 -32.93 42.82 -0.30
C VAL A 849 -33.26 41.96 -1.52
N VAL A 850 -34.21 41.05 -1.37
CA VAL A 850 -34.70 40.14 -2.42
C VAL A 850 -36.21 40.37 -2.55
N ASN A 851 -36.71 40.63 -3.76
CA ASN A 851 -38.13 40.92 -4.01
C ASN A 851 -38.70 42.00 -3.08
N ASN A 852 -37.97 43.11 -2.90
CA ASN A 852 -38.27 44.22 -1.99
C ASN A 852 -38.31 43.90 -0.48
N ASN A 853 -38.06 42.65 -0.08
CA ASN A 853 -37.96 42.27 1.33
C ASN A 853 -36.49 42.16 1.76
N LEU A 854 -36.15 42.81 2.87
CA LEU A 854 -34.91 42.59 3.60
C LEU A 854 -34.85 41.14 4.08
N LYS A 855 -33.76 40.44 3.76
CA LYS A 855 -33.54 39.06 4.17
C LYS A 855 -32.44 38.90 5.21
N ASN A 856 -31.45 39.79 5.22
CA ASN A 856 -30.35 39.76 6.18
C ASN A 856 -29.61 41.11 6.25
N ILE A 857 -28.95 41.32 7.39
CA ILE A 857 -27.93 42.36 7.56
C ILE A 857 -26.55 41.71 7.61
N PHE A 858 -25.53 42.40 7.12
CA PHE A 858 -24.17 41.89 7.14
C PHE A 858 -23.14 42.97 7.45
N GLY A 859 -22.03 42.54 8.03
CA GLY A 859 -20.99 43.41 8.55
C GLY A 859 -19.73 42.65 8.89
N LYS A 860 -18.90 43.25 9.75
CA LYS A 860 -17.69 42.62 10.28
C LYS A 860 -17.65 42.63 11.79
N ILE A 861 -17.18 41.53 12.38
CA ILE A 861 -16.74 41.44 13.77
C ILE A 861 -15.25 41.17 13.73
N GLY A 862 -14.43 42.12 14.20
CA GLY A 862 -13.00 42.13 13.92
C GLY A 862 -12.74 42.12 12.42
N ASN A 863 -12.07 41.08 11.90
CA ASN A 863 -11.85 40.90 10.47
C ASN A 863 -12.75 39.84 9.80
N VAL A 864 -13.66 39.22 10.57
CA VAL A 864 -14.58 38.19 10.07
C VAL A 864 -15.83 38.84 9.52
N LYS A 865 -16.23 38.49 8.29
CA LYS A 865 -17.52 38.93 7.75
C LYS A 865 -18.62 38.06 8.36
N VAL A 866 -19.65 38.72 8.88
CA VAL A 866 -20.79 38.07 9.55
C VAL A 866 -22.08 38.50 8.88
N ILE A 867 -23.01 37.56 8.75
CA ILE A 867 -24.36 37.77 8.23
C ILE A 867 -25.36 37.31 9.30
N ILE A 868 -26.36 38.13 9.57
CA ILE A 868 -27.47 37.84 10.49
C ILE A 868 -28.75 37.74 9.65
N PRO A 869 -29.29 36.51 9.47
CA PRO A 869 -30.57 36.28 8.81
C PRO A 869 -31.73 36.90 9.60
N VAL A 870 -32.65 37.57 8.90
CA VAL A 870 -33.82 38.18 9.51
C VAL A 870 -35.11 37.68 8.88
N ILE A 871 -36.20 37.81 9.62
CA ILE A 871 -37.55 37.64 9.08
C ILE A 871 -37.79 38.78 8.09
N ASP A 872 -38.51 38.49 7.00
CA ASP A 872 -38.84 39.46 5.95
C ASP A 872 -39.32 40.78 6.55
N HIS A 873 -38.66 41.88 6.15
CA HIS A 873 -38.90 43.22 6.65
C HIS A 873 -38.64 44.25 5.54
N GLU A 874 -39.10 45.49 5.68
CA GLU A 874 -38.69 46.58 4.80
C GLU A 874 -37.22 46.94 4.98
N SER A 875 -36.59 47.49 3.94
CA SER A 875 -35.18 47.90 3.99
C SER A 875 -34.94 48.96 5.08
N ILE A 876 -33.80 48.88 5.76
CA ILE A 876 -33.44 49.83 6.80
C ILE A 876 -32.85 51.10 6.16
N ASN A 877 -33.39 52.26 6.51
CA ASN A 877 -32.86 53.55 6.08
C ASN A 877 -31.43 53.78 6.62
N GLY A 878 -30.54 54.27 5.77
CA GLY A 878 -29.14 54.59 6.15
C GLY A 878 -28.15 53.42 6.07
N ILE A 879 -28.61 52.21 5.73
CA ILE A 879 -27.72 51.05 5.51
C ILE A 879 -27.68 50.72 4.00
N PRO A 880 -26.49 50.57 3.38
CA PRO A 880 -26.37 50.26 1.95
C PRO A 880 -27.15 49.01 1.52
N ILE A 881 -27.96 49.13 0.47
CA ILE A 881 -28.80 48.05 -0.07
C ILE A 881 -28.07 47.31 -1.18
N TYR A 882 -28.02 45.98 -1.06
CA TYR A 882 -27.56 45.08 -2.11
C TYR A 882 -28.76 44.28 -2.63
N LYS A 883 -29.24 44.63 -3.82
CA LYS A 883 -30.32 43.90 -4.49
C LYS A 883 -29.76 42.68 -5.20
N THR A 884 -30.31 41.51 -4.89
CA THR A 884 -29.93 40.24 -5.51
C THR A 884 -31.20 39.42 -5.78
N ASP A 885 -31.13 38.52 -6.75
CA ASP A 885 -32.25 37.62 -7.04
C ASP A 885 -32.41 36.54 -5.97
N ASN A 886 -31.32 36.24 -5.25
CA ASN A 886 -31.27 35.21 -4.21
C ASN A 886 -30.48 35.67 -2.97
N VAL A 887 -30.75 35.05 -1.83
CA VAL A 887 -29.95 35.23 -0.61
C VAL A 887 -28.57 34.58 -0.75
N SER A 888 -27.58 35.09 -0.03
CA SER A 888 -26.19 34.60 -0.07
C SER A 888 -25.94 33.31 0.73
N TYR A 889 -26.99 32.66 1.20
CA TYR A 889 -26.94 31.44 2.01
C TYR A 889 -28.08 30.51 1.62
N ILE A 890 -27.91 29.22 1.90
CA ILE A 890 -28.94 28.19 1.63
C ILE A 890 -30.06 28.38 2.66
N ASP A 891 -31.26 28.72 2.20
CA ASP A 891 -32.45 28.83 3.04
C ASP A 891 -33.06 27.43 3.18
N ASN A 892 -32.98 26.81 4.37
CA ASN A 892 -33.48 25.45 4.63
C ASN A 892 -35.01 25.31 4.53
N THR A 893 -35.73 26.39 4.19
CA THR A 893 -37.18 26.36 4.03
C THR A 893 -37.66 25.62 2.77
N SER A 894 -36.74 25.28 1.85
CA SER A 894 -37.05 24.45 0.68
C SER A 894 -36.02 23.33 0.53
N ASN A 895 -36.48 22.07 0.47
CA ASN A 895 -35.63 20.95 0.04
C ASN A 895 -34.98 21.30 -1.30
N SER A 896 -33.69 21.00 -1.43
CA SER A 896 -32.97 21.22 -2.69
C SER A 896 -33.66 20.47 -3.81
N ALA A 897 -34.08 21.17 -4.87
CA ALA A 897 -34.70 20.54 -6.04
C ALA A 897 -33.83 19.44 -6.63
N LEU A 898 -32.50 19.55 -6.51
CA LEU A 898 -31.55 18.52 -6.94
C LEU A 898 -31.59 17.30 -6.02
N VAL A 899 -31.70 17.49 -4.70
CA VAL A 899 -31.83 16.37 -3.75
C VAL A 899 -33.13 15.62 -4.02
N THR A 900 -34.25 16.35 -4.13
CA THR A 900 -35.55 15.76 -4.46
C THR A 900 -35.54 15.06 -5.82
N TYR A 901 -34.88 15.64 -6.83
CA TYR A 901 -34.70 14.99 -8.13
C TYR A 901 -33.92 13.67 -8.02
N ASN A 902 -32.82 13.64 -7.27
CA ASN A 902 -32.01 12.42 -7.09
C ASN A 902 -32.78 11.34 -6.32
N GLU A 903 -33.51 11.71 -5.27
CA GLU A 903 -34.39 10.82 -4.52
C GLU A 903 -35.47 10.20 -5.44
N TYR A 904 -36.17 11.02 -6.23
CA TYR A 904 -37.20 10.53 -7.15
C TYR A 904 -36.64 9.72 -8.31
N LYS A 905 -35.45 10.07 -8.83
CA LYS A 905 -34.74 9.27 -9.84
C LYS A 905 -34.44 7.87 -9.29
N LYS A 906 -33.95 7.77 -8.04
CA LYS A 906 -33.64 6.52 -7.36
C LYS A 906 -34.90 5.69 -7.10
N LEU A 907 -35.94 6.29 -6.52
CA LEU A 907 -37.23 5.65 -6.28
C LEU A 907 -37.89 5.14 -7.57
N ALA A 908 -37.84 5.90 -8.66
CA ALA A 908 -38.40 5.49 -9.94
C ALA A 908 -37.75 4.19 -10.47
N ARG A 909 -36.42 4.04 -10.32
CA ARG A 909 -35.73 2.78 -10.64
C ARG A 909 -36.24 1.64 -9.78
N TYR A 910 -36.31 1.83 -8.46
CA TYR A 910 -36.68 0.78 -7.53
C TYR A 910 -38.11 0.29 -7.74
N ILE A 911 -39.05 1.21 -7.91
CA ILE A 911 -40.45 0.89 -8.18
C ILE A 911 -40.58 0.14 -9.51
N THR A 912 -39.81 0.53 -10.52
CA THR A 912 -39.76 -0.21 -11.80
C THR A 912 -39.27 -1.64 -11.59
N GLN A 913 -38.20 -1.85 -10.81
CA GLN A 913 -37.68 -3.18 -10.54
C GLN A 913 -38.65 -4.03 -9.73
N TYR A 914 -39.32 -3.45 -8.73
CA TYR A 914 -40.38 -4.11 -7.97
C TYR A 914 -41.56 -4.51 -8.84
N MET A 915 -41.98 -3.66 -9.78
CA MET A 915 -43.04 -3.98 -10.74
C MET A 915 -42.68 -5.21 -11.58
N LEU A 916 -41.45 -5.27 -12.10
CA LEU A 916 -40.97 -6.40 -12.89
C LEU A 916 -40.89 -7.69 -12.04
N TRP A 917 -40.38 -7.59 -10.82
CA TRP A 917 -40.21 -8.71 -9.91
C TRP A 917 -41.55 -9.31 -9.46
N LEU A 918 -42.49 -8.47 -9.03
CA LEU A 918 -43.83 -8.89 -8.64
C LEU A 918 -44.58 -9.51 -9.82
N TYR A 919 -44.46 -8.94 -11.03
CA TYR A 919 -45.10 -9.49 -12.22
C TYR A 919 -44.51 -10.86 -12.63
N SER A 920 -43.19 -11.01 -12.55
CA SER A 920 -42.51 -12.29 -12.78
C SER A 920 -43.01 -13.37 -11.81
N ARG A 921 -43.13 -13.02 -10.52
CA ARG A 921 -43.65 -13.91 -9.49
C ARG A 921 -45.11 -14.28 -9.74
N PHE A 922 -45.94 -13.32 -10.12
CA PHE A 922 -47.34 -13.56 -10.49
C PHE A 922 -47.48 -14.56 -11.65
N LEU A 923 -46.68 -14.41 -12.72
CA LEU A 923 -46.69 -15.35 -13.84
C LEU A 923 -46.22 -16.75 -13.42
N PHE A 924 -45.18 -16.83 -12.58
CA PHE A 924 -44.69 -18.09 -12.04
C PHE A 924 -45.76 -18.81 -11.19
N ASP A 925 -46.40 -18.07 -10.26
CA ASP A 925 -47.45 -18.61 -9.39
C ASP A 925 -48.67 -19.12 -10.21
N LYS A 926 -48.92 -18.53 -11.39
CA LYS A 926 -49.97 -18.94 -12.33
C LYS A 926 -49.54 -19.98 -13.37
N ASN A 927 -48.25 -20.32 -13.43
CA ASN A 927 -47.67 -21.17 -14.46
C ASN A 927 -47.91 -20.63 -15.89
N GLU A 928 -47.85 -19.31 -16.06
CA GLU A 928 -48.05 -18.62 -17.34
C GLU A 928 -46.73 -18.09 -17.90
N THR A 929 -46.60 -18.09 -19.23
CA THR A 929 -45.37 -17.66 -19.93
C THR A 929 -45.59 -16.51 -20.92
N GLU A 930 -46.85 -16.09 -21.11
CA GLU A 930 -47.23 -15.02 -22.04
C GLU A 930 -47.81 -13.81 -21.32
N MET A 931 -47.69 -12.64 -21.95
CA MET A 931 -48.27 -11.40 -21.46
C MET A 931 -49.56 -11.09 -22.24
N SER A 932 -50.71 -11.18 -21.58
CA SER A 932 -52.01 -10.78 -22.12
C SER A 932 -52.56 -9.53 -21.40
N LEU A 933 -53.57 -8.88 -21.98
CA LEU A 933 -54.25 -7.75 -21.34
C LEU A 933 -55.00 -8.19 -20.06
N GLU A 934 -55.56 -9.40 -20.07
CA GLU A 934 -56.25 -9.99 -18.93
C GLU A 934 -55.28 -10.21 -17.77
N ASN A 935 -54.10 -10.78 -18.05
CA ASN A 935 -53.06 -11.04 -17.05
C ASN A 935 -52.54 -9.75 -16.40
N ILE A 936 -52.30 -8.70 -17.21
CA ILE A 936 -51.88 -7.39 -16.70
C ILE A 936 -52.98 -6.80 -15.81
N SER A 937 -54.24 -6.85 -16.27
CA SER A 937 -55.36 -6.30 -15.50
C SER A 937 -55.51 -7.01 -14.15
N GLU A 938 -55.40 -8.33 -14.14
CA GLU A 938 -55.49 -9.12 -12.91
C GLU A 938 -54.32 -8.85 -11.97
N PHE A 939 -53.09 -8.82 -12.49
CA PHE A 939 -51.90 -8.47 -11.73
C PHE A 939 -52.05 -7.10 -11.05
N VAL A 940 -52.48 -6.08 -11.80
CA VAL A 940 -52.66 -4.72 -11.27
C VAL A 940 -53.67 -4.72 -10.11
N ASN A 941 -54.80 -5.42 -10.26
CA ASN A 941 -55.82 -5.48 -9.23
C ASN A 941 -55.36 -6.20 -7.94
N GLN A 942 -54.48 -7.19 -8.09
CA GLN A 942 -53.99 -8.01 -6.97
C GLN A 942 -52.75 -7.44 -6.27
N TYR A 943 -51.84 -6.81 -7.01
CA TYR A 943 -50.49 -6.46 -6.54
C TYR A 943 -50.21 -4.95 -6.47
N ILE A 944 -51.10 -4.08 -6.96
CA ILE A 944 -50.87 -2.62 -6.97
C ILE A 944 -51.92 -1.88 -6.14
N ILE A 945 -51.51 -0.83 -5.42
CA ILE A 945 -52.40 0.12 -4.73
C ILE A 945 -52.02 1.54 -5.16
N ILE A 946 -53.01 2.36 -5.51
CA ILE A 946 -52.80 3.79 -5.77
C ILE A 946 -53.13 4.59 -4.50
N ASN A 947 -52.14 5.28 -3.94
CA ASN A 947 -52.30 6.16 -2.78
C ASN A 947 -51.43 7.41 -2.92
N SER A 948 -52.07 8.56 -3.20
CA SER A 948 -51.38 9.84 -3.41
C SER A 948 -50.67 10.39 -2.17
N GLY A 949 -51.10 10.00 -0.97
CA GLY A 949 -50.50 10.41 0.30
C GLY A 949 -49.41 9.48 0.82
N PHE A 950 -49.04 8.45 0.06
CA PHE A 950 -48.04 7.49 0.51
C PHE A 950 -46.64 8.11 0.53
N GLN A 951 -45.98 8.02 1.69
CA GLN A 951 -44.59 8.42 1.85
C GLN A 951 -43.72 7.17 1.74
N TYR A 952 -42.88 7.14 0.71
CA TYR A 952 -41.94 6.04 0.50
C TYR A 952 -40.92 5.99 1.63
N GLY A 953 -40.73 4.79 2.20
CA GLY A 953 -39.69 4.51 3.17
C GLY A 953 -38.35 4.17 2.53
N THR A 954 -37.41 3.70 3.35
CA THR A 954 -36.12 3.16 2.87
C THR A 954 -36.35 1.86 2.09
N VAL A 955 -35.57 1.66 1.03
CA VAL A 955 -35.66 0.50 0.15
C VAL A 955 -34.32 -0.21 0.15
N ASP A 956 -34.29 -1.41 0.73
CA ASP A 956 -33.10 -2.24 0.74
C ASP A 956 -32.83 -2.84 -0.64
N LYS A 957 -31.58 -3.26 -0.85
CA LYS A 957 -31.17 -3.89 -2.12
C LYS A 957 -31.86 -5.24 -2.37
N ILE A 958 -32.21 -5.96 -1.30
CA ILE A 958 -32.87 -7.26 -1.41
C ILE A 958 -34.37 -7.04 -1.58
N PHE A 959 -34.97 -7.71 -2.57
CA PHE A 959 -36.41 -7.65 -2.76
C PHE A 959 -37.12 -8.17 -1.52
N SER A 960 -37.92 -7.31 -0.90
CA SER A 960 -38.72 -7.62 0.26
C SER A 960 -40.14 -7.09 0.10
N ILE A 961 -41.11 -7.92 0.51
CA ILE A 961 -42.53 -7.56 0.53
C ILE A 961 -42.85 -6.55 1.66
N ASN A 962 -41.92 -6.40 2.61
CA ASN A 962 -41.97 -5.43 3.71
C ASN A 962 -41.12 -4.18 3.42
N SER A 963 -40.74 -3.93 2.17
CA SER A 963 -39.95 -2.74 1.82
C SER A 963 -40.75 -1.44 1.94
N GLY A 964 -40.05 -0.30 1.99
CA GLY A 964 -40.67 1.03 2.04
C GLY A 964 -41.50 1.42 0.81
N LEU A 965 -41.61 0.56 -0.21
CA LEU A 965 -42.48 0.75 -1.39
C LEU A 965 -43.80 -0.02 -1.30
N MET A 966 -43.94 -0.90 -0.32
CA MET A 966 -45.02 -1.88 -0.23
C MET A 966 -45.97 -1.55 0.93
N ALA A 967 -47.25 -1.87 0.75
CA ALA A 967 -48.24 -1.90 1.83
C ALA A 967 -49.19 -3.07 1.59
N ASN A 968 -49.49 -3.85 2.64
CA ASN A 968 -50.39 -5.02 2.56
C ASN A 968 -50.02 -5.99 1.41
N ASN A 969 -48.72 -6.28 1.24
CA ASN A 969 -48.17 -7.10 0.16
C ASN A 969 -48.38 -6.58 -1.27
N ARG A 970 -48.74 -5.30 -1.42
CA ARG A 970 -48.93 -4.64 -2.72
C ARG A 970 -47.97 -3.46 -2.89
N LEU A 971 -47.53 -3.23 -4.11
CA LEU A 971 -46.71 -2.09 -4.48
C LEU A 971 -47.57 -0.82 -4.49
N VAL A 972 -47.13 0.19 -3.74
CA VAL A 972 -47.85 1.46 -3.63
C VAL A 972 -47.32 2.48 -4.63
N ILE A 973 -48.21 3.10 -5.38
CA ILE A 973 -47.89 4.14 -6.36
C ILE A 973 -48.75 5.38 -6.11
N ASN A 974 -48.19 6.56 -6.40
CA ASN A 974 -48.84 7.82 -5.99
C ASN A 974 -49.87 8.36 -6.98
N SER A 975 -49.97 7.81 -8.20
CA SER A 975 -50.93 8.27 -9.20
C SER A 975 -51.25 7.22 -10.27
N GLU A 976 -52.40 7.38 -10.94
CA GLU A 976 -52.75 6.59 -12.13
C GLU A 976 -51.79 6.80 -13.30
N GLU A 977 -51.27 8.02 -13.46
CA GLU A 977 -50.32 8.33 -14.53
C GLU A 977 -49.01 7.52 -14.37
N MET A 978 -48.55 7.37 -13.13
CA MET A 978 -47.41 6.52 -12.80
C MET A 978 -47.68 5.05 -13.14
N LEU A 979 -48.89 4.54 -12.86
CA LEU A 979 -49.28 3.18 -13.24
C LEU A 979 -49.20 2.97 -14.76
N LYS A 980 -49.75 3.90 -15.54
CA LYS A 980 -49.73 3.82 -17.02
C LYS A 980 -48.31 3.71 -17.54
N ARG A 981 -47.38 4.51 -16.99
CA ARG A 981 -45.96 4.47 -17.35
C ARG A 981 -45.29 3.17 -16.93
N LEU A 982 -45.56 2.65 -15.73
CA LEU A 982 -45.01 1.38 -15.26
C LEU A 982 -45.50 0.19 -16.11
N ILE A 983 -46.78 0.16 -16.47
CA ILE A 983 -47.33 -0.85 -17.39
C ILE A 983 -46.63 -0.76 -18.76
N TYR A 984 -46.43 0.46 -19.28
CA TYR A 984 -45.70 0.65 -20.53
C TYR A 984 -44.26 0.10 -20.44
N VAL A 985 -43.53 0.42 -19.36
CA VAL A 985 -42.17 -0.08 -19.11
C VAL A 985 -42.15 -1.61 -18.97
N LEU A 986 -43.12 -2.19 -18.25
CA LEU A 986 -43.27 -3.64 -18.11
C LEU A 986 -43.46 -4.31 -19.47
N ARG A 987 -44.37 -3.79 -20.31
CA ARG A 987 -44.63 -4.31 -21.67
C ARG A 987 -43.38 -4.25 -22.54
N ILE A 988 -42.69 -3.11 -22.56
CA ILE A 988 -41.45 -2.94 -23.35
C ILE A 988 -40.35 -3.88 -22.84
N SER A 989 -40.19 -4.03 -21.52
CA SER A 989 -39.18 -4.90 -20.92
C SER A 989 -39.45 -6.37 -21.24
N PHE A 990 -40.72 -6.80 -21.18
CA PHE A 990 -41.13 -8.16 -21.53
C PHE A 990 -40.95 -8.45 -23.03
N LEU A 991 -41.30 -7.50 -23.89
CA LEU A 991 -41.09 -7.63 -25.35
C LEU A 991 -39.62 -7.75 -25.73
N ARG A 992 -38.74 -6.99 -25.07
CA ARG A 992 -37.30 -6.98 -25.39
C ARG A 992 -36.55 -8.14 -24.76
N ASN A 993 -36.90 -8.54 -23.54
CA ASN A 993 -36.13 -9.48 -22.73
C ASN A 993 -37.04 -10.49 -22.00
N LYS A 994 -37.94 -11.15 -22.75
CA LYS A 994 -38.94 -12.09 -22.20
C LYS A 994 -38.36 -13.10 -21.21
N LEU A 995 -37.29 -13.81 -21.60
CA LEU A 995 -36.66 -14.83 -20.76
C LEU A 995 -36.15 -14.27 -19.44
N LYS A 996 -35.53 -13.08 -19.46
CA LYS A 996 -35.05 -12.40 -18.25
C LYS A 996 -36.21 -12.08 -17.31
N ILE A 997 -37.30 -11.53 -17.84
CA ILE A 997 -38.46 -11.17 -17.00
C ILE A 997 -39.14 -12.42 -16.45
N LEU A 998 -39.28 -13.49 -17.22
CA LEU A 998 -39.82 -14.77 -16.72
C LEU A 998 -38.97 -15.35 -15.59
N ALA A 999 -37.64 -15.26 -15.67
CA ALA A 999 -36.74 -15.73 -14.63
C ALA A 999 -36.54 -14.72 -13.47
N TYR A 1000 -37.09 -13.51 -13.55
CA TYR A 1000 -36.77 -12.43 -12.62
C TYR A 1000 -37.23 -12.70 -11.18
N HIS A 1001 -38.24 -13.55 -10.97
CA HIS A 1001 -38.65 -14.01 -9.64
C HIS A 1001 -37.55 -14.77 -8.89
N ASN A 1002 -36.58 -15.37 -9.59
CA ASN A 1002 -35.41 -16.04 -8.99
C ASN A 1002 -34.31 -15.05 -8.56
N THR A 1003 -34.47 -13.76 -8.88
CA THR A 1003 -33.53 -12.73 -8.44
C THR A 1003 -33.91 -12.22 -7.06
N ASN A 1004 -32.92 -12.19 -6.16
CA ASN A 1004 -33.12 -11.72 -4.78
C ASN A 1004 -32.73 -10.25 -4.60
N THR A 1005 -32.02 -9.66 -5.57
CA THR A 1005 -31.49 -8.29 -5.48
C THR A 1005 -32.00 -7.41 -6.61
N ILE A 1006 -32.20 -6.13 -6.32
CA ILE A 1006 -32.60 -5.11 -7.28
C ILE A 1006 -31.47 -4.87 -8.29
N ASP A 1007 -31.75 -5.08 -9.58
CA ASP A 1007 -30.83 -4.73 -10.67
C ASP A 1007 -30.57 -3.20 -10.71
N ASN A 1008 -29.31 -2.83 -10.99
CA ASN A 1008 -28.86 -1.42 -11.08
C ASN A 1008 -29.11 -0.61 -9.80
N TYR A 1009 -29.07 -1.25 -8.62
CA TYR A 1009 -29.22 -0.57 -7.33
C TYR A 1009 -28.20 0.56 -7.13
N TYR A 1010 -26.96 0.35 -7.59
CA TYR A 1010 -25.89 1.36 -7.62
C TYR A 1010 -25.66 1.80 -9.07
N THR A 1011 -26.22 2.94 -9.48
CA THR A 1011 -26.00 3.50 -10.83
C THR A 1011 -25.32 4.86 -10.82
N ASP A 1012 -25.64 5.71 -9.83
CA ASP A 1012 -25.08 7.05 -9.71
C ASP A 1012 -24.26 7.18 -8.42
N LEU A 1013 -23.40 8.22 -8.34
CA LEU A 1013 -22.62 8.54 -7.13
C LEU A 1013 -23.47 8.65 -5.84
N ASN A 1014 -24.71 9.13 -5.94
CA ASN A 1014 -25.61 9.30 -4.80
C ASN A 1014 -26.26 7.98 -4.32
N ASP A 1015 -26.01 6.86 -5.01
CA ASP A 1015 -26.48 5.55 -4.58
C ASP A 1015 -25.55 4.93 -3.53
N PHE A 1016 -24.30 5.40 -3.45
CA PHE A 1016 -23.30 4.93 -2.50
C PHE A 1016 -23.34 5.71 -1.18
N ASP A 1017 -22.93 5.03 -0.11
CA ASP A 1017 -22.71 5.63 1.19
C ASP A 1017 -21.49 6.56 1.16
N THR A 1018 -21.67 7.75 1.71
CA THR A 1018 -20.62 8.78 1.76
C THR A 1018 -19.93 8.79 3.11
N TYR A 1019 -18.60 8.78 3.11
CA TYR A 1019 -17.80 8.95 4.32
C TYR A 1019 -16.98 10.23 4.25
N ASN A 1020 -16.90 10.98 5.36
CA ASN A 1020 -16.25 12.29 5.39
C ASN A 1020 -14.74 12.26 5.05
N PHE A 1021 -14.05 11.15 5.26
CA PHE A 1021 -12.61 11.01 4.99
C PHE A 1021 -12.27 10.61 3.55
N GLN A 1022 -13.24 10.16 2.75
CA GLN A 1022 -13.01 9.73 1.36
C GLN A 1022 -13.94 10.46 0.38
N VAL A 1023 -13.61 10.37 -0.90
CA VAL A 1023 -14.42 10.90 -2.00
C VAL A 1023 -14.71 9.77 -2.97
N ILE A 1024 -15.92 9.77 -3.52
CA ILE A 1024 -16.33 8.88 -4.59
C ILE A 1024 -16.40 9.70 -5.88
N LEU A 1025 -15.70 9.24 -6.92
CA LEU A 1025 -15.69 9.85 -8.24
C LEU A 1025 -16.17 8.85 -9.27
N GLU A 1026 -16.81 9.35 -10.31
CA GLU A 1026 -17.24 8.58 -11.48
C GLU A 1026 -16.56 9.15 -12.72
N GLY A 1027 -15.93 8.29 -13.52
CA GLY A 1027 -15.25 8.72 -14.74
C GLY A 1027 -13.77 9.06 -14.54
N ILE A 1028 -12.97 8.67 -15.54
CA ILE A 1028 -11.55 9.02 -15.65
C ILE A 1028 -11.35 10.54 -15.65
N ASP A 1029 -12.25 11.31 -16.25
CA ASP A 1029 -12.16 12.78 -16.29
C ASP A 1029 -12.28 13.40 -14.89
N SER A 1030 -13.21 12.90 -14.07
CA SER A 1030 -13.39 13.36 -12.68
C SER A 1030 -12.16 13.04 -11.84
N LEU A 1031 -11.60 11.83 -12.00
CA LEU A 1031 -10.36 11.41 -11.34
C LEU A 1031 -9.18 12.29 -11.76
N SER A 1032 -9.02 12.52 -13.06
CA SER A 1032 -7.95 13.37 -13.61
C SER A 1032 -8.06 14.79 -13.10
N LYS A 1033 -9.27 15.35 -13.06
CA LYS A 1033 -9.54 16.67 -12.47
C LYS A 1033 -9.17 16.71 -10.99
N TRP A 1034 -9.55 15.69 -10.21
CA TRP A 1034 -9.19 15.59 -8.80
C TRP A 1034 -7.67 15.56 -8.58
N ILE A 1035 -6.96 14.71 -9.34
CA ILE A 1035 -5.49 14.62 -9.29
C ILE A 1035 -4.88 15.98 -9.62
N ASN A 1036 -5.32 16.61 -10.72
CA ASN A 1036 -4.83 17.91 -11.14
C ASN A 1036 -5.09 19.00 -10.08
N GLU A 1037 -6.29 19.09 -9.52
CA GLU A 1037 -6.65 20.06 -8.47
C GLU A 1037 -5.85 19.88 -7.16
N ARG A 1038 -5.35 18.66 -6.90
CA ARG A 1038 -4.55 18.36 -5.70
C ARG A 1038 -3.05 18.52 -5.92
N GLN A 1039 -2.59 18.30 -7.15
CA GLN A 1039 -1.20 18.54 -7.55
C GLN A 1039 -0.93 20.01 -7.86
N THR A 1040 -1.97 20.76 -8.27
CA THR A 1040 -1.87 22.20 -8.52
C THR A 1040 -1.76 22.97 -7.20
N ASN A 1041 -0.51 23.25 -6.82
CA ASN A 1041 -0.24 24.34 -5.91
C ASN A 1041 -0.45 25.65 -6.68
N PHE A 1042 -1.53 26.35 -6.38
CA PHE A 1042 -1.75 27.71 -6.90
C PHE A 1042 -0.78 28.67 -6.22
N PHE A 1043 0.43 28.77 -6.77
CA PHE A 1043 1.42 29.73 -6.33
C PHE A 1043 1.04 31.11 -6.84
N LEU A 1044 1.11 32.10 -5.94
CA LEU A 1044 1.07 33.49 -6.35
C LEU A 1044 2.47 33.92 -6.79
N HIS A 1045 2.64 34.17 -8.08
CA HIS A 1045 3.93 34.54 -8.64
C HIS A 1045 4.13 36.05 -8.64
N SER A 1046 5.31 36.50 -8.21
CA SER A 1046 5.74 37.90 -8.39
C SER A 1046 6.62 38.09 -9.63
N THR A 1047 6.97 36.99 -10.30
CA THR A 1047 7.74 36.91 -11.55
C THR A 1047 6.89 36.32 -12.67
N ILE A 1048 7.24 36.63 -13.92
CA ILE A 1048 6.67 35.94 -15.09
C ILE A 1048 7.28 34.54 -15.15
N VAL A 1049 6.43 33.51 -15.29
CA VAL A 1049 6.86 32.11 -15.38
C VAL A 1049 6.86 31.69 -16.84
N PHE A 1050 7.99 31.88 -17.53
CA PHE A 1050 8.05 31.81 -18.99
C PHE A 1050 7.55 30.49 -19.62
N ASP A 1051 7.68 29.37 -18.91
CA ASP A 1051 7.33 28.04 -19.44
C ASP A 1051 5.85 27.67 -19.21
N TYR A 1052 5.07 28.52 -18.54
CA TYR A 1052 3.66 28.23 -18.25
C TYR A 1052 2.79 28.69 -19.42
N THR A 1053 2.03 27.76 -20.01
CA THR A 1053 1.00 28.05 -21.01
C THR A 1053 -0.40 28.15 -20.39
N ASP A 1054 -0.60 27.50 -19.24
CA ASP A 1054 -1.82 27.57 -18.46
C ASP A 1054 -1.90 28.88 -17.65
N PRO A 1055 -3.12 29.37 -17.33
CA PRO A 1055 -3.30 30.53 -16.46
C PRO A 1055 -2.75 30.30 -15.04
N TYR A 1056 -2.09 31.31 -14.49
CA TYR A 1056 -1.51 31.29 -13.13
C TYR A 1056 -1.78 32.60 -12.39
N PHE A 1057 -1.67 32.60 -11.06
CA PHE A 1057 -1.88 33.82 -10.28
C PHE A 1057 -0.62 34.68 -10.24
N PHE A 1058 -0.77 35.98 -10.44
CA PHE A 1058 0.33 36.94 -10.48
C PHE A 1058 0.02 38.19 -9.66
N GLU A 1059 0.97 38.63 -8.83
CA GLU A 1059 0.90 39.90 -8.08
C GLU A 1059 2.28 40.56 -8.11
N ASN A 1060 2.35 41.82 -8.53
CA ASN A 1060 3.59 42.59 -8.47
C ASN A 1060 3.28 44.06 -8.20
N SER A 1061 3.83 44.57 -7.09
CA SER A 1061 3.61 45.94 -6.61
C SER A 1061 4.03 47.04 -7.59
N LEU A 1062 4.93 46.75 -8.55
CA LEU A 1062 5.31 47.69 -9.62
C LEU A 1062 4.22 47.87 -10.69
N ILE A 1063 3.22 46.98 -10.71
CA ILE A 1063 2.04 47.08 -11.58
C ILE A 1063 0.87 47.66 -10.80
N ASP A 1064 0.52 47.04 -9.67
CA ASP A 1064 -0.29 47.52 -8.54
C ASP A 1064 -0.44 46.40 -7.48
N ASN A 1065 -1.28 46.61 -6.45
CA ASN A 1065 -1.51 45.65 -5.35
C ASN A 1065 -2.67 44.67 -5.61
N ASN A 1066 -3.05 44.46 -6.88
CA ASN A 1066 -4.11 43.50 -7.22
C ASN A 1066 -3.51 42.15 -7.63
N ILE A 1067 -4.27 41.08 -7.39
CA ILE A 1067 -3.96 39.74 -7.89
C ILE A 1067 -4.59 39.58 -9.27
N TYR A 1068 -3.79 39.12 -10.21
CA TYR A 1068 -4.18 38.88 -11.58
C TYR A 1068 -4.20 37.39 -11.89
N LEU A 1069 -5.12 36.98 -12.74
CA LEU A 1069 -4.96 35.78 -13.53
C LEU A 1069 -4.07 36.13 -14.73
N ALA A 1070 -2.86 35.59 -14.73
CA ALA A 1070 -1.85 35.76 -15.76
C ALA A 1070 -1.84 34.57 -16.73
N GLN A 1071 -1.67 34.81 -18.03
CA GLN A 1071 -1.43 33.72 -18.99
C GLN A 1071 -0.46 34.16 -20.08
N ASN A 1072 0.54 33.34 -20.35
CA ASN A 1072 1.59 33.64 -21.33
C ASN A 1072 1.21 33.23 -22.74
N PHE A 1073 1.64 34.03 -23.69
CA PHE A 1073 1.48 33.78 -25.12
C PHE A 1073 2.75 34.15 -25.87
N ASN A 1074 3.00 33.43 -26.95
CA ASN A 1074 4.21 33.56 -27.76
C ASN A 1074 4.13 34.75 -28.72
N ASN A 1075 2.92 35.30 -28.89
CA ASN A 1075 2.65 36.45 -29.74
C ASN A 1075 1.56 37.33 -29.11
N ILE A 1076 1.55 38.61 -29.49
CA ILE A 1076 0.63 39.60 -28.93
C ILE A 1076 -0.82 39.39 -29.41
N GLU A 1077 -1.03 38.81 -30.59
CA GLU A 1077 -2.36 38.60 -31.16
C GLU A 1077 -3.16 37.55 -30.39
N MET A 1078 -2.53 36.43 -30.01
CA MET A 1078 -3.11 35.41 -29.14
C MET A 1078 -3.40 35.96 -27.75
N ALA A 1079 -2.50 36.78 -27.20
CA ALA A 1079 -2.73 37.48 -25.95
C ALA A 1079 -3.98 38.38 -26.02
N LEU A 1080 -4.12 39.16 -27.10
CA LEU A 1080 -5.29 40.01 -27.30
C LEU A 1080 -6.58 39.20 -27.48
N ASN A 1081 -6.55 38.11 -28.26
CA ASN A 1081 -7.70 37.23 -28.44
C ASN A 1081 -8.14 36.59 -27.13
N LYS A 1082 -7.19 36.19 -26.27
CA LYS A 1082 -7.53 35.67 -24.94
C LYS A 1082 -8.12 36.76 -24.04
N ALA A 1083 -7.56 37.96 -24.07
CA ALA A 1083 -8.11 39.09 -23.32
C ALA A 1083 -9.56 39.40 -23.74
N LYS A 1084 -9.87 39.38 -25.05
CA LYS A 1084 -11.27 39.52 -25.55
C LYS A 1084 -12.18 38.43 -24.98
N ALA A 1085 -11.74 37.18 -25.04
CA ALA A 1085 -12.51 36.04 -24.57
C ALA A 1085 -12.82 36.12 -23.06
N TRP A 1086 -11.87 36.59 -22.26
CA TRP A 1086 -12.05 36.75 -20.81
C TRP A 1086 -13.03 37.87 -20.43
N VAL A 1087 -13.11 38.94 -21.23
CA VAL A 1087 -13.98 40.10 -20.94
C VAL A 1087 -15.40 39.91 -21.51
N LYS A 1088 -15.67 38.82 -22.26
CA LYS A 1088 -16.96 38.55 -22.94
C LYS A 1088 -17.49 39.77 -23.71
N SER A 1089 -16.61 40.48 -24.42
CA SER A 1089 -16.97 41.70 -25.14
C SER A 1089 -16.77 41.55 -26.65
N ASP A 1090 -17.76 41.93 -27.46
CA ASP A 1090 -17.70 42.00 -28.94
C ASP A 1090 -16.82 43.18 -29.46
N ILE A 1091 -15.77 43.54 -28.72
CA ILE A 1091 -14.93 44.69 -29.05
C ILE A 1091 -13.90 44.27 -30.11
N SER A 1092 -13.93 44.94 -31.25
CA SER A 1092 -13.02 44.74 -32.40
C SER A 1092 -11.55 44.96 -32.05
N SER A 1093 -11.24 45.92 -31.18
CA SER A 1093 -9.87 46.27 -30.73
C SER A 1093 -9.83 46.59 -29.22
N PRO A 1094 -9.39 45.66 -28.37
CA PRO A 1094 -9.46 45.82 -26.93
C PRO A 1094 -8.21 46.60 -26.48
N ARG A 1095 -8.37 47.70 -25.72
CA ARG A 1095 -7.23 48.50 -25.24
C ARG A 1095 -6.57 47.87 -24.02
N PHE A 1096 -5.24 47.88 -24.00
CA PHE A 1096 -4.44 47.32 -22.91
C PHE A 1096 -3.36 48.28 -22.44
N THR A 1097 -2.96 48.13 -21.18
CA THR A 1097 -1.70 48.73 -20.70
C THR A 1097 -0.56 47.76 -20.95
N LEU A 1098 0.47 48.18 -21.69
CA LEU A 1098 1.66 47.37 -21.91
C LEU A 1098 2.72 47.66 -20.85
N TYR A 1099 3.32 46.60 -20.31
CA TYR A 1099 4.47 46.66 -19.43
C TYR A 1099 5.63 45.91 -20.09
N SER A 1100 6.86 46.41 -19.98
CA SER A 1100 8.05 45.63 -20.30
C SER A 1100 8.63 45.04 -19.01
N TYR A 1101 8.92 43.74 -19.03
CA TYR A 1101 9.45 42.98 -17.91
C TYR A 1101 10.88 42.52 -18.18
N THR A 1102 11.79 42.89 -17.28
CA THR A 1102 13.16 42.34 -17.24
C THR A 1102 13.30 41.31 -16.12
N ASN A 1103 12.80 41.63 -14.93
CA ASN A 1103 12.69 40.74 -13.76
C ASN A 1103 11.62 41.28 -12.79
N SER A 1104 11.35 40.58 -11.69
CA SER A 1104 10.33 40.98 -10.69
C SER A 1104 10.54 42.37 -10.09
N ASN A 1105 11.78 42.86 -10.05
CA ASN A 1105 12.12 44.17 -9.48
C ASN A 1105 12.22 45.27 -10.54
N ARG A 1106 12.01 44.94 -11.82
CA ARG A 1106 12.15 45.88 -12.94
C ARG A 1106 11.06 45.64 -13.99
N ILE A 1107 9.93 46.30 -13.77
CA ILE A 1107 8.77 46.35 -14.66
C ILE A 1107 8.49 47.81 -15.02
N VAL A 1108 8.35 48.12 -16.31
CA VAL A 1108 8.15 49.51 -16.78
C VAL A 1108 6.88 49.59 -17.61
N LYS A 1109 6.00 50.54 -17.29
CA LYS A 1109 4.76 50.81 -18.03
C LYS A 1109 5.05 51.62 -19.30
N HIS A 1110 4.44 51.22 -20.42
CA HIS A 1110 4.48 51.93 -21.70
C HIS A 1110 3.10 52.52 -22.02
N ASN A 1111 3.08 53.77 -22.48
CA ASN A 1111 1.86 54.43 -22.93
C ASN A 1111 1.66 54.14 -24.42
N ILE A 1112 0.56 53.45 -24.77
CA ILE A 1112 0.15 53.20 -26.15
C ILE A 1112 -0.88 54.26 -26.55
N THR A 1113 -0.73 54.89 -27.72
CA THR A 1113 -1.58 55.97 -28.20
C THR A 1113 -2.90 55.46 -28.81
N GLY A 1114 -4.03 56.00 -28.34
CA GLY A 1114 -5.37 55.87 -28.94
C GLY A 1114 -6.50 56.02 -27.91
N VAL A 1115 -7.64 56.61 -28.34
CA VAL A 1115 -8.91 57.10 -27.68
C VAL A 1115 -9.33 56.44 -26.33
N GLN A 1116 -10.35 56.87 -25.58
CA GLN A 1116 -10.66 56.31 -24.24
C GLN A 1116 -11.83 55.30 -24.26
N ASN A 1117 -11.78 54.24 -23.42
CA ASN A 1117 -12.94 53.41 -23.03
C ASN A 1117 -12.61 52.56 -21.79
N ASN A 1118 -13.64 52.15 -21.03
CA ASN A 1118 -13.61 51.77 -19.61
C ASN A 1118 -13.08 50.36 -19.24
N HIS A 1119 -12.38 49.64 -20.11
CA HIS A 1119 -11.88 48.28 -19.81
C HIS A 1119 -10.35 48.25 -19.72
N ASN A 1120 -9.81 48.06 -18.51
CA ASN A 1120 -8.38 48.01 -18.22
C ASN A 1120 -7.92 46.54 -18.07
N PHE A 1121 -7.41 45.90 -19.12
CA PHE A 1121 -6.57 44.70 -18.96
C PHE A 1121 -5.10 45.05 -19.27
N LYS A 1122 -4.18 44.35 -18.63
CA LYS A 1122 -2.74 44.66 -18.68
C LYS A 1122 -2.01 43.54 -19.42
N ILE A 1123 -1.02 43.88 -20.24
CA ILE A 1123 -0.17 42.90 -20.93
C ILE A 1123 1.28 43.18 -20.52
N ILE A 1124 2.00 42.14 -20.13
CA ILE A 1124 3.44 42.21 -19.86
C ILE A 1124 4.19 41.58 -21.03
N ALA A 1125 5.00 42.36 -21.74
CA ALA A 1125 5.98 41.86 -22.70
C ALA A 1125 7.30 41.54 -21.99
N SER A 1126 7.82 40.35 -22.22
CA SER A 1126 9.04 39.83 -21.62
C SER A 1126 9.87 39.08 -22.66
N LYS A 1127 11.19 38.98 -22.46
CA LYS A 1127 12.11 38.28 -23.37
C LYS A 1127 12.92 37.25 -22.59
N ASN A 1128 12.81 35.97 -22.97
CA ASN A 1128 13.61 34.88 -22.42
C ASN A 1128 14.28 34.10 -23.56
N SER A 1129 15.60 33.97 -23.53
CA SER A 1129 16.37 33.08 -24.42
C SER A 1129 15.96 33.17 -25.91
N ASN A 1130 15.87 34.40 -26.44
CA ASN A 1130 15.43 34.77 -27.80
C ASN A 1130 13.93 34.62 -28.14
N LYS A 1131 13.06 34.25 -27.19
CA LYS A 1131 11.60 34.23 -27.39
C LYS A 1131 10.94 35.42 -26.68
N LEU A 1132 10.06 36.11 -27.41
CA LEU A 1132 9.16 37.13 -26.86
C LEU A 1132 7.94 36.43 -26.25
N VAL A 1133 7.60 36.80 -25.02
CA VAL A 1133 6.45 36.27 -24.31
C VAL A 1133 5.58 37.44 -23.85
N PHE A 1134 4.29 37.37 -24.17
CA PHE A 1134 3.27 38.33 -23.80
C PHE A 1134 2.33 37.70 -22.76
N THR A 1135 2.36 38.21 -21.54
CA THR A 1135 1.51 37.74 -20.45
C THR A 1135 0.29 38.64 -20.31
N VAL A 1136 -0.91 38.10 -20.52
CA VAL A 1136 -2.19 38.80 -20.30
C VAL A 1136 -2.52 38.74 -18.83
N LEU A 1137 -2.91 39.86 -18.23
CA LEU A 1137 -3.35 39.97 -16.84
C LEU A 1137 -4.83 40.37 -16.77
N LEU A 1138 -5.63 39.50 -16.17
CA LEU A 1138 -7.03 39.75 -15.81
C LEU A 1138 -7.14 40.01 -14.32
N SER A 1139 -7.65 41.17 -13.93
CA SER A 1139 -7.88 41.50 -12.52
C SER A 1139 -8.96 40.58 -11.93
N LEU A 1140 -8.72 40.03 -10.74
CA LEU A 1140 -9.64 39.13 -10.02
C LEU A 1140 -10.44 39.82 -8.92
#